data_AF-A0A7Y5C4E0-F1
#
_entry.id   AF-A0A7Y5C4E0-F1
#
_cell.length_a   1.000
_cell.length_b   1.000
_cell.length_c   1.000
_cell.angle_alpha   90.00
_cell.angle_beta   90.00
_cell.angle_gamma   90.00
#
_symmetry.space_group_name_H-M   'P 1'
#
loop_
_entity.id
_entity.type
_entity.pdbx_description
1 polymer ?
#
loop_
_entity_poly.entity_id
_entity_poly.type
_entity_poly.pdbx_seq_one_letter_code
_entity_poly.pdbx_strand_id
1 'polypeptide(L)'
;MSTRGILWVTVAIPVCLALLLSGCPTDTNTPPPVQQIVKGTIKGVVIDSDTGDPINGASVVTAPETSQESTGSKGKFRFEELPIGVYQVMVTATGYLPQEVSGVSVTAGQTVEVEVQMDLPPVTTASVSGMVMKHDSPSDAPLAGATVALVDAMALASSGGKTPLETLAAASPYTAVTDVNGEYTIDGVAPSSYFVHAAPAVADQETILPGGDRSRESFDVELDAKLSVNIVLSQQPSAAATYVGSGTCLFCHDGTAATDVSGYKKTLHALVYRVPDQTSSIQDLSDLPNANAAHAYFKDGNSRDNTGAGDEYGLRINSTDFPLFTATNAADRYNIWLGYESAGGKYFMQMSNTADTIMSAKYYVEFTWGGMGIYKERWVTRAKADSTYDADPAGGDSSYYILPVQYDEKLQAGAEPFHPYNYTNWGPPTVDGGPARAPAKNKSFDLNCAGCHFTGNTLVRDVNGLYHADALNASSSAGIIDFDGDGHKDEMVIGCEGCHGPGSEHVQAGLPPRVVLSRYLSAERDAMLCGRCHTRGAGKATFTGTTDHPEYPAAGTDTISFPRPGIGYEEFVGTYHTDNPGIFADDVGHSRQHHQQFVDMQKSKHYKNQYLLVGCSECHELHNRDIGPSLSARDDNNQLCLSCHSLYDFGLQPGYTIGQEADAVSDHMIEFAGMASGYDPQNLSGFASETADGGPGKCSSCHMPKTAASQSRWIHETVNSQGQPAGGRIRGDVASHVFDVVTPAESQALYNSVTTNRQLANSCSACHNSITDDLDYAY
;
A
#
# COMPACT_ATOMS: atom_id res chain seq x y z
N MET A 1 -30.96 -26.04 -30.81
CA MET A 1 -31.59 -26.63 -32.02
C MET A 1 -30.68 -27.73 -32.52
N SER A 2 -31.25 -28.92 -32.79
CA SER A 2 -30.62 -30.13 -33.36
C SER A 2 -29.63 -30.86 -32.43
N THR A 3 -29.69 -32.16 -32.12
CA THR A 3 -30.56 -33.29 -32.54
C THR A 3 -30.43 -34.44 -31.53
N ARG A 4 -31.42 -35.34 -31.55
CA ARG A 4 -31.78 -36.40 -30.58
C ARG A 4 -30.84 -37.61 -30.50
N GLY A 5 -30.87 -38.31 -29.37
CA GLY A 5 -30.48 -39.72 -29.25
C GLY A 5 -30.80 -40.31 -27.86
N ILE A 6 -31.95 -40.99 -27.73
CA ILE A 6 -32.41 -41.76 -26.56
C ILE A 6 -32.08 -43.24 -26.82
N LEU A 7 -31.61 -44.01 -25.82
CA LEU A 7 -32.13 -45.37 -25.57
C LEU A 7 -31.73 -45.90 -24.18
N TRP A 8 -32.75 -46.32 -23.43
CA TRP A 8 -32.70 -47.11 -22.20
C TRP A 8 -32.61 -48.60 -22.54
N VAL A 9 -31.95 -49.41 -21.71
CA VAL A 9 -32.03 -50.87 -21.76
C VAL A 9 -32.43 -51.42 -20.40
N THR A 10 -33.61 -52.03 -20.36
CA THR A 10 -34.15 -52.95 -19.35
C THR A 10 -34.57 -54.24 -20.07
N VAL A 11 -34.47 -55.40 -19.40
CA VAL A 11 -35.22 -56.70 -19.56
C VAL A 11 -34.33 -57.80 -18.93
N ALA A 12 -34.66 -58.47 -17.81
CA ALA A 12 -35.75 -59.39 -17.44
C ALA A 12 -35.54 -60.87 -17.90
N ILE A 13 -35.30 -61.73 -16.89
CA ILE A 13 -35.72 -63.13 -16.60
C ILE A 13 -36.14 -64.05 -17.78
N PRO A 14 -35.73 -65.34 -17.72
CA PRO A 14 -36.63 -66.42 -18.10
C PRO A 14 -36.88 -67.43 -16.96
N VAL A 15 -38.17 -67.67 -16.74
CA VAL A 15 -38.75 -68.83 -16.06
C VAL A 15 -38.77 -69.99 -17.05
N CYS A 16 -38.38 -71.20 -16.64
CA CYS A 16 -38.74 -72.43 -17.35
C CYS A 16 -39.23 -73.49 -16.35
N LEU A 17 -40.43 -73.99 -16.64
CA LEU A 17 -41.30 -74.82 -15.84
C LEU A 17 -41.04 -76.32 -16.09
N ALA A 18 -41.28 -77.12 -15.05
CA ALA A 18 -41.10 -78.56 -14.98
C ALA A 18 -42.09 -79.39 -15.86
N LEU A 19 -41.66 -80.61 -16.20
CA LEU A 19 -42.51 -81.71 -16.68
C LEU A 19 -42.15 -83.01 -15.94
N LEU A 20 -43.16 -83.58 -15.28
CA LEU A 20 -43.16 -84.87 -14.59
C LEU A 20 -43.38 -86.02 -15.60
N LEU A 21 -42.82 -87.21 -15.32
CA LEU A 21 -43.55 -88.50 -15.18
C LEU A 21 -42.60 -89.71 -15.03
N SER A 22 -42.73 -90.37 -13.87
CA SER A 22 -42.91 -91.82 -13.63
C SER A 22 -41.95 -92.90 -14.16
N GLY A 23 -41.44 -93.75 -13.24
CA GLY A 23 -41.22 -95.19 -13.52
C GLY A 23 -40.05 -95.90 -12.80
N CYS A 24 -40.35 -96.62 -11.70
CA CYS A 24 -39.55 -97.54 -10.86
C CYS A 24 -38.87 -98.75 -11.59
N PRO A 25 -38.14 -99.69 -10.92
CA PRO A 25 -37.05 -99.61 -9.92
C PRO A 25 -35.83 -100.50 -10.29
N THR A 26 -34.74 -100.46 -9.53
CA THR A 26 -34.01 -101.68 -9.09
C THR A 26 -33.04 -101.36 -7.95
N ASP A 27 -33.10 -102.19 -6.91
CA ASP A 27 -32.23 -102.20 -5.73
C ASP A 27 -30.75 -102.33 -6.09
N THR A 28 -29.90 -101.52 -5.45
CA THR A 28 -28.61 -101.98 -4.90
C THR A 28 -28.25 -101.17 -3.66
N ASN A 29 -28.24 -101.85 -2.51
CA ASN A 29 -27.70 -101.35 -1.26
C ASN A 29 -26.17 -101.21 -1.37
N THR A 30 -25.67 -99.98 -1.35
CA THR A 30 -24.30 -99.64 -0.92
C THR A 30 -24.31 -98.24 -0.30
N PRO A 31 -23.79 -98.04 0.92
CA PRO A 31 -23.62 -96.68 1.46
C PRO A 31 -22.58 -95.93 0.61
N PRO A 32 -22.78 -94.64 0.30
CA PRO A 32 -21.73 -93.86 -0.33
C PRO A 32 -20.52 -93.76 0.62
N PRO A 33 -19.28 -93.72 0.11
CA PRO A 33 -18.13 -93.44 0.95
C PRO A 33 -18.31 -92.04 1.56
N VAL A 34 -18.22 -91.95 2.89
CA VAL A 34 -18.10 -90.68 3.59
C VAL A 34 -16.80 -90.04 3.12
N GLN A 35 -16.88 -89.08 2.21
CA GLN A 35 -15.75 -88.26 1.82
C GLN A 35 -15.40 -87.42 3.07
N GLN A 36 -14.36 -87.82 3.78
CA GLN A 36 -13.84 -87.06 4.91
C GLN A 36 -13.42 -85.69 4.36
N ILE A 37 -14.24 -84.65 4.60
CA ILE A 37 -13.84 -83.28 4.29
C ILE A 37 -12.66 -83.01 5.21
N VAL A 38 -11.45 -83.10 4.64
CA VAL A 38 -10.25 -82.77 5.37
C VAL A 38 -10.29 -81.25 5.55
N LYS A 39 -10.21 -80.82 6.80
CA LYS A 39 -10.35 -79.42 7.19
C LYS A 39 -9.00 -78.87 7.62
N GLY A 40 -8.81 -77.57 7.50
CA GLY A 40 -7.68 -76.82 8.03
C GLY A 40 -8.14 -75.58 8.80
N THR A 41 -7.21 -74.70 9.12
CA THR A 41 -7.48 -73.49 9.92
C THR A 41 -6.75 -72.29 9.31
N ILE A 42 -7.41 -71.14 9.27
CA ILE A 42 -6.76 -69.85 9.06
C ILE A 42 -6.76 -69.11 10.40
N LYS A 43 -5.61 -68.64 10.86
CA LYS A 43 -5.53 -67.68 11.97
C LYS A 43 -4.74 -66.47 11.53
N GLY A 44 -4.99 -65.33 12.14
CA GLY A 44 -4.27 -64.13 11.74
C GLY A 44 -4.36 -63.00 12.73
N VAL A 45 -3.70 -61.91 12.36
CA VAL A 45 -3.77 -60.62 13.05
C VAL A 45 -4.05 -59.53 12.04
N VAL A 46 -4.92 -58.59 12.41
CA VAL A 46 -5.19 -57.36 11.68
C VAL A 46 -4.50 -56.24 12.44
N ILE A 47 -3.61 -55.51 11.77
CA ILE A 47 -2.84 -54.41 12.33
C ILE A 47 -2.99 -53.16 11.46
N ASP A 48 -2.80 -52.01 12.08
CA ASP A 48 -2.66 -50.73 11.40
C ASP A 48 -1.29 -50.67 10.69
N SER A 49 -1.28 -50.27 9.41
CA SER A 49 -0.07 -50.33 8.57
C SER A 49 1.02 -49.33 9.00
N ASP A 50 0.64 -48.20 9.59
CA ASP A 50 1.57 -47.13 9.99
C ASP A 50 2.10 -47.33 11.42
N THR A 51 1.24 -47.66 12.35
CA THR A 51 1.57 -47.76 13.78
C THR A 51 1.96 -49.18 14.21
N GLY A 52 1.55 -50.20 13.45
CA GLY A 52 1.69 -51.61 13.82
C GLY A 52 0.75 -52.06 14.95
N ASP A 53 -0.16 -51.20 15.41
CA ASP A 53 -1.07 -51.49 16.50
C ASP A 53 -2.18 -52.48 16.07
N PRO A 54 -2.59 -53.42 16.94
CA PRO A 54 -3.64 -54.37 16.63
C PRO A 54 -5.03 -53.72 16.54
N ILE A 55 -5.78 -54.00 15.47
CA ILE A 55 -7.11 -53.43 15.24
C ILE A 55 -8.19 -54.33 15.85
N ASN A 56 -8.90 -53.84 16.87
CA ASN A 56 -10.02 -54.51 17.52
C ASN A 56 -11.33 -54.28 16.74
N GLY A 57 -12.14 -55.32 16.56
CA GLY A 57 -13.46 -55.24 15.93
C GLY A 57 -13.45 -55.17 14.40
N ALA A 58 -12.31 -55.46 13.74
CA ALA A 58 -12.26 -55.61 12.29
C ALA A 58 -13.04 -56.85 11.86
N SER A 59 -13.90 -56.71 10.86
CA SER A 59 -14.70 -57.78 10.26
C SER A 59 -13.89 -58.53 9.22
N VAL A 60 -13.69 -59.83 9.41
CA VAL A 60 -12.95 -60.71 8.51
C VAL A 60 -13.91 -61.71 7.87
N VAL A 61 -13.85 -61.89 6.55
CA VAL A 61 -14.67 -62.83 5.78
C VAL A 61 -13.77 -63.58 4.78
N THR A 62 -14.05 -64.85 4.49
CA THR A 62 -13.34 -65.60 3.44
C THR A 62 -14.13 -65.69 2.14
N ALA A 63 -13.48 -65.89 0.99
CA ALA A 63 -14.11 -66.32 -0.26
C ALA A 63 -13.45 -67.61 -0.79
N PRO A 64 -14.18 -68.73 -1.01
CA PRO A 64 -15.62 -68.92 -0.81
C PRO A 64 -16.07 -68.63 0.63
N GLU A 65 -17.29 -68.11 0.78
CA GLU A 65 -17.84 -67.69 2.08
C GLU A 65 -18.01 -68.90 3.01
N THR A 66 -17.49 -68.77 4.23
CA THR A 66 -17.59 -69.82 5.26
C THR A 66 -18.28 -69.31 6.51
N SER A 67 -17.67 -68.34 7.17
CA SER A 67 -18.21 -67.60 8.33
C SER A 67 -17.56 -66.22 8.38
N GLN A 68 -18.17 -65.30 9.13
CA GLN A 68 -17.63 -63.97 9.41
C GLN A 68 -17.12 -63.96 10.85
N GLU A 69 -15.91 -63.46 11.06
CA GLU A 69 -15.29 -63.29 12.37
C GLU A 69 -14.99 -61.82 12.64
N SER A 70 -14.92 -61.43 13.91
CA SER A 70 -14.44 -60.10 14.32
C SER A 70 -13.16 -60.23 15.13
N THR A 71 -12.18 -59.36 14.87
CA THR A 71 -10.93 -59.39 15.62
C THR A 71 -11.14 -58.99 17.08
N GLY A 72 -10.45 -59.68 18.00
CA GLY A 72 -10.46 -59.31 19.42
C GLY A 72 -9.51 -58.14 19.74
N SER A 73 -9.36 -57.81 21.03
CA SER A 73 -8.51 -56.70 21.53
C SER A 73 -7.00 -56.80 21.21
N LYS A 74 -6.55 -57.93 20.66
CA LYS A 74 -5.18 -58.13 20.17
C LYS A 74 -5.11 -58.23 18.65
N GLY A 75 -6.15 -57.80 17.94
CA GLY A 75 -6.23 -57.83 16.47
C GLY A 75 -6.39 -59.23 15.88
N LYS A 76 -6.52 -60.27 16.71
CA LYS A 76 -6.49 -61.67 16.25
C LYS A 76 -7.85 -62.16 15.78
N PHE A 77 -7.85 -62.96 14.70
CA PHE A 77 -9.00 -63.71 14.20
C PHE A 77 -8.63 -65.18 13.94
N ARG A 78 -9.64 -66.05 13.86
CA ARG A 78 -9.45 -67.48 13.60
C ARG A 78 -10.68 -68.13 12.97
N PHE A 79 -10.47 -68.78 11.83
CA PHE A 79 -11.45 -69.65 11.18
C PHE A 79 -11.01 -71.10 11.31
N GLU A 80 -11.82 -71.91 12.00
CA GLU A 80 -11.59 -73.33 12.15
C GLU A 80 -12.44 -74.13 11.16
N GLU A 81 -12.08 -75.40 11.00
CA GLU A 81 -12.89 -76.35 10.23
C GLU A 81 -13.13 -76.00 8.74
N LEU A 82 -12.23 -75.21 8.15
CA LEU A 82 -12.33 -74.80 6.75
C LEU A 82 -12.00 -75.96 5.81
N PRO A 83 -12.83 -76.29 4.80
CA PRO A 83 -12.47 -77.23 3.75
C PRO A 83 -11.11 -76.92 3.12
N ILE A 84 -10.36 -77.94 2.70
CA ILE A 84 -9.14 -77.71 1.91
C ILE A 84 -9.46 -76.91 0.65
N GLY A 85 -8.64 -75.90 0.36
CA GLY A 85 -8.89 -74.99 -0.75
C GLY A 85 -8.05 -73.73 -0.66
N VAL A 86 -8.14 -72.89 -1.70
CA VAL A 86 -7.53 -71.57 -1.73
C VAL A 86 -8.61 -70.55 -1.41
N TYR A 87 -8.32 -69.69 -0.44
CA TYR A 87 -9.23 -68.66 0.05
C TYR A 87 -8.69 -67.27 -0.26
N GLN A 88 -9.61 -66.33 -0.44
CA GLN A 88 -9.35 -64.90 -0.27
C GLN A 88 -9.84 -64.49 1.12
N VAL A 89 -9.07 -63.70 1.86
CA VAL A 89 -9.46 -63.13 3.15
C VAL A 89 -9.74 -61.64 2.92
N MET A 90 -10.98 -61.22 3.11
CA MET A 90 -11.44 -59.84 3.01
C MET A 90 -11.61 -59.26 4.41
N VAL A 91 -11.04 -58.09 4.66
CA VAL A 91 -11.09 -57.42 5.96
C VAL A 91 -11.64 -56.00 5.82
N THR A 92 -12.59 -55.64 6.67
CA THR A 92 -13.11 -54.28 6.80
C THR A 92 -13.06 -53.82 8.25
N ALA A 93 -12.71 -52.56 8.48
CA ALA A 93 -12.73 -51.94 9.80
C ALA A 93 -13.21 -50.49 9.67
N THR A 94 -13.92 -49.99 10.67
CA THR A 94 -14.38 -48.59 10.67
C THR A 94 -13.16 -47.66 10.64
N GLY A 95 -13.12 -46.73 9.69
CA GLY A 95 -12.03 -45.78 9.53
C GLY A 95 -10.88 -46.24 8.63
N TYR A 96 -10.90 -47.47 8.11
CA TYR A 96 -9.86 -48.03 7.26
C TYR A 96 -10.38 -48.38 5.85
N LEU A 97 -9.47 -48.42 4.87
CA LEU A 97 -9.74 -48.95 3.54
C LEU A 97 -9.91 -50.49 3.60
N PRO A 98 -10.87 -51.09 2.88
CA PRO A 98 -11.01 -52.54 2.79
C PRO A 98 -9.75 -53.21 2.22
N GLN A 99 -9.34 -54.34 2.80
CA GLN A 99 -8.15 -55.09 2.38
C GLN A 99 -8.50 -56.51 1.97
N GLU A 100 -7.78 -57.03 0.97
CA GLU A 100 -7.98 -58.38 0.44
C GLU A 100 -6.65 -59.14 0.33
N VAL A 101 -6.53 -60.27 1.04
CA VAL A 101 -5.39 -61.19 0.93
C VAL A 101 -5.81 -62.40 0.10
N SER A 102 -5.30 -62.50 -1.13
CA SER A 102 -5.58 -63.60 -2.04
C SER A 102 -4.59 -64.76 -1.90
N GLY A 103 -5.01 -65.97 -2.26
CA GLY A 103 -4.09 -67.11 -2.37
C GLY A 103 -3.81 -67.85 -1.05
N VAL A 104 -4.66 -67.67 -0.04
CA VAL A 104 -4.49 -68.33 1.28
C VAL A 104 -4.84 -69.82 1.15
N SER A 105 -3.80 -70.67 1.03
CA SER A 105 -3.94 -72.10 0.75
C SER A 105 -4.13 -72.93 2.02
N VAL A 106 -5.36 -73.37 2.28
CA VAL A 106 -5.72 -74.24 3.42
C VAL A 106 -5.47 -75.70 3.03
N THR A 107 -4.57 -76.35 3.76
CA THR A 107 -4.22 -77.76 3.57
C THR A 107 -4.66 -78.60 4.78
N ALA A 108 -4.76 -79.92 4.57
CA ALA A 108 -5.25 -80.89 5.53
C ALA A 108 -4.57 -80.81 6.90
N GLY A 109 -5.32 -80.48 7.95
CA GLY A 109 -4.84 -80.46 9.35
C GLY A 109 -3.83 -79.36 9.67
N GLN A 110 -3.51 -78.48 8.71
CA GLN A 110 -2.56 -77.38 8.91
C GLN A 110 -3.27 -76.10 9.33
N THR A 111 -2.52 -75.24 10.02
CA THR A 111 -2.92 -73.86 10.31
C THR A 111 -2.10 -72.90 9.46
N VAL A 112 -2.77 -72.05 8.70
CA VAL A 112 -2.16 -70.97 7.94
C VAL A 112 -2.22 -69.68 8.76
N GLU A 113 -1.13 -68.94 8.81
CA GLU A 113 -1.04 -67.63 9.46
C GLU A 113 -1.14 -66.51 8.42
N VAL A 114 -2.01 -65.53 8.66
CA VAL A 114 -2.19 -64.35 7.79
C VAL A 114 -2.06 -63.09 8.64
N GLU A 115 -1.16 -62.20 8.25
CA GLU A 115 -1.13 -60.82 8.75
C GLU A 115 -1.80 -59.93 7.72
N VAL A 116 -2.79 -59.13 8.15
CA VAL A 116 -3.47 -58.16 7.29
C VAL A 116 -3.16 -56.77 7.83
N GLN A 117 -2.47 -55.98 7.01
CA GLN A 117 -2.17 -54.58 7.31
C GLN A 117 -3.29 -53.72 6.71
N MET A 118 -3.92 -52.87 7.52
CA MET A 118 -5.01 -52.00 7.13
C MET A 118 -4.52 -50.56 6.99
N ASP A 119 -4.78 -49.95 5.84
CA ASP A 119 -4.47 -48.55 5.57
C ASP A 119 -5.65 -47.63 5.94
N LEU A 120 -5.37 -46.47 6.52
CA LEU A 120 -6.35 -45.39 6.64
C LEU A 120 -6.62 -44.75 5.26
N PRO A 121 -7.80 -44.15 5.04
CA PRO A 121 -8.01 -43.29 3.87
C PRO A 121 -6.96 -42.18 3.83
N PRO A 122 -6.47 -41.78 2.64
CA PRO A 122 -5.55 -40.66 2.53
C PRO A 122 -6.20 -39.40 3.09
N VAL A 123 -5.49 -38.70 3.96
CA VAL A 123 -5.92 -37.40 4.48
C VAL A 123 -5.82 -36.40 3.32
N THR A 124 -6.95 -35.80 2.95
CA THR A 124 -7.02 -34.87 1.81
C THR A 124 -6.85 -33.41 2.23
N THR A 125 -6.56 -33.14 3.49
CA THR A 125 -6.59 -31.80 4.10
C THR A 125 -5.56 -31.64 5.20
N ALA A 126 -4.99 -30.45 5.34
CA ALA A 126 -4.05 -30.09 6.39
C ALA A 126 -4.73 -29.47 7.62
N SER A 127 -3.92 -29.19 8.65
CA SER A 127 -4.30 -28.39 9.81
C SER A 127 -3.31 -27.24 10.02
N VAL A 128 -3.83 -26.04 10.23
CA VAL A 128 -3.04 -24.83 10.51
C VAL A 128 -3.37 -24.36 11.92
N SER A 129 -2.36 -24.18 12.75
CA SER A 129 -2.52 -23.76 14.15
C SER A 129 -1.56 -22.63 14.49
N GLY A 130 -1.72 -22.00 15.65
CA GLY A 130 -0.80 -20.97 16.11
C GLY A 130 -1.35 -20.14 17.24
N MET A 131 -0.69 -19.02 17.52
CA MET A 131 -1.12 -18.03 18.50
C MET A 131 -1.35 -16.68 17.86
N VAL A 132 -2.39 -15.96 18.30
CA VAL A 132 -2.53 -14.53 18.06
C VAL A 132 -2.13 -13.77 19.32
N MET A 133 -1.28 -12.77 19.13
CA MET A 133 -0.80 -11.89 20.18
C MET A 133 -1.04 -10.44 19.78
N LYS A 134 -1.17 -9.57 20.77
CA LYS A 134 -1.02 -8.13 20.57
C LYS A 134 0.43 -7.75 20.83
N HIS A 135 0.99 -6.87 20.01
CA HIS A 135 2.36 -6.45 20.18
C HIS A 135 2.54 -5.78 21.55
N ASP A 136 3.44 -6.30 22.37
CA ASP A 136 3.70 -5.81 23.72
C ASP A 136 5.24 -5.82 23.95
N SER A 137 5.84 -4.70 24.38
CA SER A 137 7.26 -4.56 24.77
C SER A 137 7.51 -4.66 26.29
N PRO A 138 8.33 -5.62 26.78
CA PRO A 138 9.35 -6.34 26.02
C PRO A 138 8.90 -7.68 25.43
N SER A 139 7.67 -8.14 25.68
CA SER A 139 7.18 -9.43 25.19
C SER A 139 5.69 -9.41 24.86
N ASP A 140 5.33 -9.83 23.65
CA ASP A 140 3.95 -9.83 23.16
C ASP A 140 2.99 -10.62 24.07
N ALA A 141 1.74 -10.14 24.13
CA ALA A 141 0.73 -10.70 25.02
C ALA A 141 -0.34 -11.48 24.22
N PRO A 142 -0.78 -12.67 24.68
CA PRO A 142 -1.85 -13.43 24.04
C PRO A 142 -3.14 -12.62 23.85
N LEU A 143 -3.84 -12.85 22.74
CA LEU A 143 -5.10 -12.20 22.40
C LEU A 143 -6.22 -13.24 22.26
N ALA A 144 -7.15 -13.24 23.21
CA ALA A 144 -8.30 -14.13 23.22
C ALA A 144 -9.47 -13.58 22.37
N GLY A 145 -10.25 -14.46 21.75
CA GLY A 145 -11.44 -14.08 20.99
C GLY A 145 -11.16 -13.43 19.62
N ALA A 146 -9.92 -13.40 19.16
CA ALA A 146 -9.59 -12.94 17.82
C ALA A 146 -9.99 -13.98 16.77
N THR A 147 -10.54 -13.53 15.65
CA THR A 147 -10.85 -14.40 14.51
C THR A 147 -9.65 -14.48 13.58
N VAL A 148 -9.17 -15.69 13.31
CA VAL A 148 -8.13 -15.98 12.30
C VAL A 148 -8.81 -16.54 11.06
N ALA A 149 -8.44 -16.04 9.89
CA ALA A 149 -8.94 -16.47 8.60
C ALA A 149 -7.77 -16.78 7.64
N LEU A 150 -7.90 -17.85 6.86
CA LEU A 150 -7.01 -18.14 5.73
C LEU A 150 -7.64 -17.64 4.44
N VAL A 151 -6.90 -16.88 3.64
CA VAL A 151 -7.35 -16.32 2.37
C VAL A 151 -6.57 -16.98 1.24
N ASP A 152 -7.26 -17.64 0.32
CA ASP A 152 -6.63 -18.27 -0.83
C ASP A 152 -5.88 -17.23 -1.68
N ALA A 153 -4.59 -17.47 -1.91
CA ALA A 153 -3.71 -16.48 -2.53
C ALA A 153 -4.08 -16.18 -3.99
N MET A 154 -4.60 -17.18 -4.72
CA MET A 154 -5.06 -17.00 -6.10
C MET A 154 -6.37 -16.22 -6.16
N ALA A 155 -7.30 -16.49 -5.24
CA ALA A 155 -8.53 -15.71 -5.09
C ALA A 155 -8.22 -14.24 -4.78
N LEU A 156 -7.22 -13.97 -3.92
CA LEU A 156 -6.75 -12.63 -3.65
C LEU A 156 -6.13 -11.97 -4.89
N ALA A 157 -5.23 -12.66 -5.60
CA ALA A 157 -4.57 -12.12 -6.79
C ALA A 157 -5.54 -11.80 -7.94
N SER A 158 -6.66 -12.52 -8.04
CA SER A 158 -7.70 -12.34 -9.05
C SER A 158 -8.84 -11.39 -8.63
N SER A 159 -8.76 -10.84 -7.42
CA SER A 159 -9.81 -9.99 -6.85
C SER A 159 -9.90 -8.60 -7.53
N GLY A 160 -11.14 -8.17 -7.80
CA GLY A 160 -11.43 -6.81 -8.28
C GLY A 160 -11.50 -5.75 -7.18
N GLY A 161 -11.47 -6.15 -5.90
CA GLY A 161 -11.60 -5.25 -4.76
C GLY A 161 -10.38 -4.36 -4.50
N LYS A 162 -10.58 -3.30 -3.70
CA LYS A 162 -9.52 -2.40 -3.21
C LYS A 162 -8.95 -2.82 -1.84
N THR A 163 -9.60 -3.75 -1.14
CA THR A 163 -9.18 -4.37 0.13
C THR A 163 -9.41 -5.89 0.11
N PRO A 164 -8.86 -6.57 -0.90
CA PRO A 164 -9.16 -7.98 -1.07
C PRO A 164 -8.80 -8.86 0.13
N LEU A 165 -7.75 -8.56 0.91
CA LEU A 165 -7.40 -9.38 2.06
C LEU A 165 -8.48 -9.32 3.14
N GLU A 166 -8.86 -8.13 3.60
CA GLU A 166 -9.89 -7.99 4.64
C GLU A 166 -11.26 -8.49 4.15
N THR A 167 -11.62 -8.18 2.91
CA THR A 167 -12.89 -8.60 2.30
C THR A 167 -12.98 -10.13 2.17
N LEU A 168 -11.93 -10.78 1.67
CA LEU A 168 -11.92 -12.24 1.49
C LEU A 168 -11.74 -12.97 2.83
N ALA A 169 -11.01 -12.40 3.79
CA ALA A 169 -10.90 -12.94 5.14
C ALA A 169 -12.27 -13.02 5.83
N ALA A 170 -13.08 -11.96 5.70
CA ALA A 170 -14.44 -11.93 6.24
C ALA A 170 -15.38 -12.97 5.59
N ALA A 171 -15.08 -13.40 4.36
CA ALA A 171 -15.84 -14.40 3.62
C ALA A 171 -15.19 -15.80 3.63
N SER A 172 -14.07 -15.98 4.34
CA SER A 172 -13.30 -17.22 4.27
C SER A 172 -14.05 -18.40 4.90
N PRO A 173 -14.03 -19.59 4.26
CA PRO A 173 -14.52 -20.82 4.88
C PRO A 173 -13.56 -21.39 5.92
N TYR A 174 -12.30 -20.96 5.93
CA TYR A 174 -11.25 -21.45 6.82
C TYR A 174 -11.00 -20.44 7.93
N THR A 175 -11.73 -20.60 9.03
CA THR A 175 -11.67 -19.67 10.17
C THR A 175 -11.57 -20.39 11.51
N ALA A 176 -10.95 -19.73 12.48
CA ALA A 176 -10.93 -20.13 13.88
C ALA A 176 -11.02 -18.90 14.78
N VAL A 177 -11.46 -19.10 16.03
CA VAL A 177 -11.43 -18.06 17.07
C VAL A 177 -10.44 -18.49 18.13
N THR A 178 -9.60 -17.55 18.58
CA THR A 178 -8.56 -17.84 19.56
C THR A 178 -9.14 -18.09 20.95
N ASP A 179 -8.53 -19.01 21.68
CA ASP A 179 -8.89 -19.31 23.06
C ASP A 179 -8.30 -18.29 24.06
N VAL A 180 -8.43 -18.57 25.37
CA VAL A 180 -7.92 -17.69 26.44
C VAL A 180 -6.39 -17.52 26.44
N ASN A 181 -5.65 -18.43 25.81
CA ASN A 181 -4.20 -18.38 25.65
C ASN A 181 -3.80 -17.81 24.28
N GLY A 182 -4.77 -17.31 23.49
CA GLY A 182 -4.55 -16.82 22.15
C GLY A 182 -4.34 -17.92 21.10
N GLU A 183 -4.52 -19.19 21.46
CA GLU A 183 -4.27 -20.32 20.57
C GLU A 183 -5.46 -20.55 19.61
N TYR A 184 -5.16 -20.95 18.38
CA TYR A 184 -6.17 -21.32 17.37
C TYR A 184 -5.74 -22.56 16.58
N THR A 185 -6.73 -23.27 16.02
CA THR A 185 -6.55 -24.37 15.07
C THR A 185 -7.63 -24.31 14.00
N ILE A 186 -7.23 -24.39 12.73
CA ILE A 186 -8.09 -24.51 11.55
C ILE A 186 -7.80 -25.86 10.91
N ASP A 187 -8.76 -26.78 11.00
CA ASP A 187 -8.68 -28.11 10.40
C ASP A 187 -9.34 -28.14 9.02
N GLY A 188 -9.03 -29.17 8.23
CA GLY A 188 -9.71 -29.39 6.95
C GLY A 188 -9.25 -28.44 5.84
N VAL A 189 -8.07 -27.83 5.98
CA VAL A 189 -7.54 -26.87 5.01
C VAL A 189 -7.09 -27.61 3.76
N ALA A 190 -7.67 -27.30 2.60
CA ALA A 190 -7.24 -27.88 1.33
C ALA A 190 -5.81 -27.44 0.99
N PRO A 191 -5.01 -28.26 0.28
CA PRO A 191 -3.71 -27.83 -0.20
C PRO A 191 -3.83 -26.66 -1.19
N SER A 192 -3.18 -25.55 -0.87
CA SER A 192 -3.08 -24.34 -1.68
C SER A 192 -2.08 -23.38 -1.02
N SER A 193 -1.87 -22.21 -1.60
CA SER A 193 -1.17 -21.11 -0.95
C SER A 193 -2.16 -20.16 -0.30
N TYR A 194 -1.89 -19.77 0.96
CA TYR A 194 -2.79 -18.93 1.75
C TYR A 194 -2.07 -17.73 2.35
N PHE A 195 -2.76 -16.59 2.38
CA PHE A 195 -2.47 -15.52 3.32
C PHE A 195 -3.23 -15.76 4.62
N VAL A 196 -2.71 -15.25 5.73
CA VAL A 196 -3.42 -15.25 7.02
C VAL A 196 -3.86 -13.84 7.40
N HIS A 197 -5.04 -13.72 8.01
CA HIS A 197 -5.52 -12.45 8.54
C HIS A 197 -6.14 -12.67 9.91
N ALA A 198 -5.77 -11.87 10.90
CA ALA A 198 -6.37 -11.89 12.23
C ALA A 198 -7.16 -10.60 12.49
N ALA A 199 -8.40 -10.74 12.97
CA ALA A 199 -9.26 -9.64 13.39
C ALA A 199 -9.53 -9.73 14.90
N PRO A 200 -9.30 -8.65 15.68
CA PRO A 200 -9.60 -8.67 17.10
C PRO A 200 -11.10 -8.74 17.35
N ALA A 201 -11.48 -9.25 18.53
CA ALA A 201 -12.87 -9.22 18.98
C ALA A 201 -13.41 -7.78 19.01
N VAL A 202 -14.72 -7.61 18.84
CA VAL A 202 -15.36 -6.28 18.82
C VAL A 202 -15.00 -5.43 20.05
N ALA A 203 -14.84 -6.06 21.22
CA ALA A 203 -14.46 -5.36 22.46
C ALA A 203 -13.03 -4.80 22.45
N ASP A 204 -12.15 -5.34 21.60
CA ASP A 204 -10.73 -4.97 21.53
C ASP A 204 -10.41 -4.04 20.35
N GLN A 205 -11.33 -3.89 19.39
CA GLN A 205 -11.14 -3.07 18.18
C GLN A 205 -10.86 -1.58 18.46
N GLU A 206 -11.21 -1.08 19.65
CA GLU A 206 -10.85 0.29 20.05
C GLU A 206 -9.33 0.47 20.25
N THR A 207 -8.60 -0.60 20.57
CA THR A 207 -7.17 -0.51 20.94
C THR A 207 -6.25 -1.48 20.22
N ILE A 208 -6.80 -2.34 19.35
CA ILE A 208 -6.06 -3.31 18.54
C ILE A 208 -6.56 -3.26 17.10
N LEU A 209 -5.65 -3.25 16.14
CA LEU A 209 -5.95 -3.20 14.72
C LEU A 209 -5.89 -4.62 14.11
N PRO A 210 -6.76 -4.94 13.13
CA PRO A 210 -6.71 -6.21 12.41
C PRO A 210 -5.51 -6.26 11.44
N GLY A 211 -5.21 -7.45 10.94
CA GLY A 211 -4.09 -7.73 10.04
C GLY A 211 -3.10 -8.71 10.68
N GLY A 212 -1.88 -8.22 10.91
CA GLY A 212 -0.81 -8.95 11.58
C GLY A 212 0.49 -9.01 10.78
N ASP A 213 1.61 -9.19 11.47
CA ASP A 213 2.96 -9.30 10.88
C ASP A 213 3.12 -10.44 9.86
N ARG A 214 2.26 -11.45 9.90
CA ARG A 214 2.22 -12.58 8.96
C ARG A 214 1.23 -12.43 7.81
N SER A 215 0.52 -11.30 7.73
CA SER A 215 -0.58 -11.15 6.77
C SER A 215 -0.15 -10.74 5.35
N ARG A 216 1.13 -10.41 5.15
CA ARG A 216 1.65 -9.90 3.88
C ARG A 216 2.22 -10.97 2.96
N GLU A 217 2.70 -12.09 3.51
CA GLU A 217 3.34 -13.16 2.73
C GLU A 217 2.44 -14.40 2.75
N SER A 218 2.27 -15.03 1.60
CA SER A 218 1.55 -16.30 1.52
C SER A 218 2.44 -17.46 1.95
N PHE A 219 1.81 -18.53 2.41
CA PHE A 219 2.50 -19.78 2.73
C PHE A 219 1.75 -20.96 2.14
N ASP A 220 2.51 -21.97 1.73
CA ASP A 220 1.96 -23.17 1.12
C ASP A 220 1.49 -24.15 2.19
N VAL A 221 0.27 -24.63 1.99
CA VAL A 221 -0.34 -25.70 2.77
C VAL A 221 -0.29 -26.96 1.93
N GLU A 222 0.47 -27.94 2.40
CA GLU A 222 0.61 -29.25 1.75
C GLU A 222 -0.26 -30.30 2.43
N LEU A 223 -0.54 -31.41 1.75
CA LEU A 223 -1.25 -32.56 2.34
C LEU A 223 -0.53 -33.04 3.61
N ASP A 224 -1.31 -33.39 4.65
CA ASP A 224 -0.82 -33.85 5.95
C ASP A 224 0.07 -32.84 6.72
N ALA A 225 0.21 -31.60 6.25
CA ALA A 225 0.98 -30.60 6.93
C ALA A 225 0.30 -30.17 8.24
N LYS A 226 1.12 -30.07 9.30
CA LYS A 226 0.78 -29.37 10.55
C LYS A 226 1.60 -28.09 10.61
N LEU A 227 0.98 -26.99 10.21
CA LEU A 227 1.64 -25.69 10.15
C LEU A 227 1.38 -24.91 11.43
N SER A 228 2.41 -24.18 11.88
CA SER A 228 2.33 -23.26 13.00
C SER A 228 2.58 -21.83 12.52
N VAL A 229 1.56 -20.98 12.62
CA VAL A 229 1.61 -19.58 12.19
C VAL A 229 1.23 -18.68 13.36
N ASN A 230 2.23 -18.04 13.97
CA ASN A 230 2.01 -17.08 15.05
C ASN A 230 1.87 -15.67 14.47
N ILE A 231 0.85 -14.94 14.93
CA ILE A 231 0.46 -13.65 14.39
C ILE A 231 0.53 -12.61 15.51
N VAL A 232 1.19 -11.48 15.24
CA VAL A 232 1.25 -10.34 16.15
C VAL A 232 0.52 -9.16 15.53
N LEU A 233 -0.45 -8.60 16.26
CA LEU A 233 -1.27 -7.45 15.84
C LEU A 233 -0.73 -6.13 16.38
N SER A 234 -0.87 -5.06 15.60
CA SER A 234 -0.61 -3.70 16.07
C SER A 234 -1.65 -3.29 17.11
N GLN A 235 -1.19 -2.72 18.21
CA GLN A 235 -2.05 -1.91 19.06
C GLN A 235 -2.30 -0.53 18.42
N GLN A 236 -3.19 0.25 19.02
CA GLN A 236 -3.42 1.65 18.69
C GLN A 236 -3.80 2.45 19.96
N PRO A 237 -3.59 3.78 19.96
CA PRO A 237 -4.03 4.62 21.06
C PRO A 237 -5.56 4.64 21.19
N SER A 238 -6.07 4.71 22.42
CA SER A 238 -7.52 4.77 22.66
C SER A 238 -8.17 6.08 22.19
N ALA A 239 -9.50 6.19 22.30
CA ALA A 239 -10.19 7.45 22.07
C ALA A 239 -9.74 8.59 22.99
N ALA A 240 -9.27 8.25 24.20
CA ALA A 240 -8.88 9.21 25.24
C ALA A 240 -7.42 9.69 25.13
N ALA A 241 -6.60 9.07 24.27
CA ALA A 241 -5.22 9.47 24.08
C ALA A 241 -5.12 10.88 23.47
N THR A 242 -4.27 11.73 24.06
CA THR A 242 -3.91 13.06 23.56
C THR A 242 -2.55 13.08 22.89
N TYR A 243 -2.34 14.07 22.02
CA TYR A 243 -1.06 14.33 21.36
C TYR A 243 -0.03 14.88 22.37
N VAL A 244 1.23 14.52 22.18
CA VAL A 244 2.37 14.96 23.01
C VAL A 244 3.49 15.64 22.22
N GLY A 245 3.41 15.62 20.89
CA GLY A 245 4.35 16.26 19.96
C GLY A 245 5.61 15.42 19.68
N SER A 246 6.14 15.56 18.47
CA SER A 246 7.32 14.81 18.00
C SER A 246 8.57 15.10 18.82
N GLY A 247 8.69 16.31 19.40
CA GLY A 247 9.78 16.65 20.31
C GLY A 247 9.83 15.76 21.56
N THR A 248 8.67 15.34 22.07
CA THR A 248 8.57 14.39 23.20
C THR A 248 9.01 12.99 22.78
N CYS A 249 8.64 12.55 21.58
CA CYS A 249 9.07 11.26 21.04
C CYS A 249 10.60 11.23 20.85
N LEU A 250 11.15 12.25 20.19
CA LEU A 250 12.58 12.37 19.90
C LEU A 250 13.42 12.52 21.17
N PHE A 251 12.86 12.96 22.30
CA PHE A 251 13.59 12.97 23.57
C PHE A 251 14.05 11.55 23.99
N CYS A 252 13.24 10.52 23.71
CA CYS A 252 13.58 9.12 24.00
C CYS A 252 14.13 8.36 22.79
N HIS A 253 13.78 8.79 21.56
CA HIS A 253 14.07 8.08 20.31
C HIS A 253 15.14 8.78 19.43
N ASP A 254 16.04 9.54 20.04
CA ASP A 254 17.20 10.19 19.39
C ASP A 254 18.50 9.58 19.94
N GLY A 255 19.35 9.01 19.06
CA GLY A 255 20.69 8.53 19.42
C GLY A 255 20.78 7.17 20.13
N THR A 256 19.67 6.42 20.22
CA THR A 256 19.64 5.04 20.76
C THR A 256 19.66 4.03 19.61
N ALA A 257 20.78 3.35 19.36
CA ALA A 257 21.04 2.57 18.12
C ALA A 257 19.95 1.55 17.66
N ALA A 258 19.02 1.12 18.51
CA ALA A 258 17.91 0.21 18.14
C ALA A 258 16.55 0.90 17.91
N THR A 259 16.38 2.15 18.37
CA THR A 259 15.12 2.92 18.32
C THR A 259 15.32 4.36 17.85
N ASP A 260 16.50 4.66 17.30
CA ASP A 260 16.89 5.98 16.81
C ASP A 260 16.13 6.30 15.52
N VAL A 261 15.30 7.34 15.61
CA VAL A 261 14.53 7.91 14.49
C VAL A 261 14.90 9.37 14.27
N SER A 262 16.06 9.82 14.77
CA SER A 262 16.52 11.21 14.66
C SER A 262 16.70 11.69 13.22
N GLY A 263 16.90 10.77 12.26
CA GLY A 263 16.88 11.07 10.83
C GLY A 263 15.59 11.73 10.36
N TYR A 264 14.48 11.57 11.10
CA TYR A 264 13.18 12.16 10.78
C TYR A 264 13.29 13.67 10.59
N LYS A 265 14.13 14.34 11.40
CA LYS A 265 14.35 15.80 11.37
C LYS A 265 14.79 16.31 10.00
N LYS A 266 15.37 15.44 9.18
CA LYS A 266 15.87 15.74 7.83
C LYS A 266 14.84 15.43 6.74
N THR A 267 13.74 14.75 7.05
CA THR A 267 12.72 14.36 6.05
C THR A 267 11.89 15.55 5.58
N LEU A 268 11.27 15.42 4.40
CA LEU A 268 10.33 16.45 3.94
C LEU A 268 9.06 16.54 4.79
N HIS A 269 8.70 15.49 5.52
CA HIS A 269 7.61 15.52 6.49
C HIS A 269 7.90 16.48 7.65
N ALA A 270 9.15 16.57 8.12
CA ALA A 270 9.57 17.51 9.14
C ALA A 270 9.84 18.92 8.60
N LEU A 271 10.36 19.04 7.38
CA LEU A 271 10.90 20.30 6.85
C LEU A 271 9.91 21.16 6.05
N VAL A 272 8.71 20.65 5.78
CA VAL A 272 7.74 21.24 4.85
C VAL A 272 7.30 22.67 5.21
N TYR A 273 7.14 22.99 6.51
CA TYR A 273 6.73 24.32 6.96
C TYR A 273 7.66 24.87 8.02
N ARG A 274 8.14 26.09 7.79
CA ARG A 274 9.11 26.78 8.64
C ARG A 274 8.88 28.27 8.64
N VAL A 275 9.15 28.91 9.77
CA VAL A 275 9.39 30.36 9.78
C VAL A 275 10.61 30.64 8.89
N PRO A 276 10.58 31.66 8.00
CA PRO A 276 11.70 31.97 7.14
C PRO A 276 13.02 32.09 7.91
N ASP A 277 14.08 31.45 7.40
CA ASP A 277 15.43 31.42 8.00
C ASP A 277 15.54 30.77 9.37
N GLN A 278 14.51 30.06 9.85
CA GLN A 278 14.52 29.42 11.16
C GLN A 278 14.15 27.93 11.07
N THR A 279 14.65 27.15 12.03
CA THR A 279 14.30 25.75 12.23
C THR A 279 13.90 25.52 13.68
N SER A 280 13.02 24.54 13.91
CA SER A 280 12.69 24.05 15.24
C SER A 280 13.65 22.96 15.71
N SER A 281 13.47 22.46 16.93
CA SER A 281 14.27 21.34 17.46
C SER A 281 14.00 20.00 16.77
N ILE A 282 12.92 19.92 15.97
CA ILE A 282 12.54 18.73 15.21
C ILE A 282 12.87 18.85 13.71
N GLN A 283 13.65 19.86 13.32
CA GLN A 283 13.99 20.16 11.93
C GLN A 283 15.50 20.34 11.77
N ASP A 284 16.06 19.75 10.71
CA ASP A 284 17.49 19.81 10.39
C ASP A 284 17.74 20.02 8.89
N LEU A 285 18.40 21.13 8.57
CA LEU A 285 18.78 21.53 7.20
C LEU A 285 20.26 21.33 6.90
N SER A 286 21.05 20.72 7.80
CA SER A 286 22.52 20.65 7.68
C SER A 286 23.02 20.14 6.33
N ASP A 287 22.24 19.25 5.72
CA ASP A 287 22.59 18.56 4.48
C ASP A 287 21.96 19.21 3.24
N LEU A 288 21.39 20.42 3.40
CA LEU A 288 20.66 21.16 2.38
C LEU A 288 21.29 22.55 2.17
N PRO A 289 22.46 22.63 1.49
CA PRO A 289 23.21 23.88 1.36
C PRO A 289 22.49 24.98 0.55
N ASN A 290 21.48 24.60 -0.23
CA ASN A 290 20.66 25.51 -1.03
C ASN A 290 19.31 25.84 -0.36
N ALA A 291 19.09 25.40 0.88
CA ALA A 291 17.87 25.75 1.61
C ALA A 291 17.72 27.28 1.69
N ASN A 292 16.48 27.75 1.57
CA ASN A 292 16.11 29.17 1.63
C ASN A 292 16.76 30.08 0.56
N ALA A 293 17.27 29.51 -0.55
CA ALA A 293 17.94 30.30 -1.60
C ALA A 293 17.04 31.42 -2.17
N ALA A 294 15.73 31.21 -2.18
CA ALA A 294 14.75 32.17 -2.68
C ALA A 294 14.72 33.48 -1.87
N HIS A 295 15.07 33.44 -0.58
CA HIS A 295 15.04 34.60 0.32
C HIS A 295 16.01 35.71 -0.11
N ALA A 296 17.05 35.39 -0.86
CA ALA A 296 17.99 36.39 -1.38
C ALA A 296 17.30 37.40 -2.32
N TYR A 297 16.27 36.98 -3.05
CA TYR A 297 15.54 37.83 -4.01
C TYR A 297 14.56 38.81 -3.37
N PHE A 298 14.27 38.66 -2.07
CA PHE A 298 13.46 39.63 -1.33
C PHE A 298 14.31 40.80 -0.83
N LYS A 299 15.63 40.63 -0.74
CA LYS A 299 16.52 41.62 -0.15
C LYS A 299 16.94 42.65 -1.19
N ASP A 300 16.79 43.92 -0.83
CA ASP A 300 17.28 45.08 -1.60
C ASP A 300 18.77 44.94 -1.96
N GLY A 301 19.13 45.31 -3.19
CA GLY A 301 20.49 45.28 -3.70
C GLY A 301 21.00 43.89 -4.08
N ASN A 302 20.12 42.90 -4.19
CA ASN A 302 20.50 41.59 -4.73
C ASN A 302 20.79 41.65 -6.25
N SER A 303 21.31 40.56 -6.81
CA SER A 303 21.76 40.52 -8.21
C SER A 303 20.65 40.63 -9.26
N ARG A 304 19.38 40.42 -8.89
CA ARG A 304 18.19 40.57 -9.75
C ARG A 304 17.31 41.75 -9.36
N ASP A 305 17.78 42.62 -8.46
CA ASP A 305 17.05 43.83 -8.08
C ASP A 305 16.81 44.73 -9.30
N ASN A 306 15.53 44.95 -9.56
CA ASN A 306 15.00 45.77 -10.64
C ASN A 306 14.03 46.86 -10.12
N THR A 307 14.02 47.11 -8.81
CA THR A 307 13.16 48.11 -8.13
C THR A 307 13.96 49.37 -7.81
N GLY A 308 15.23 49.19 -7.45
CA GLY A 308 16.19 50.26 -7.24
C GLY A 308 16.76 50.24 -5.83
N ALA A 309 18.04 50.60 -5.68
CA ALA A 309 18.72 50.50 -4.40
C ALA A 309 18.12 51.43 -3.32
N GLY A 310 17.93 50.88 -2.12
CA GLY A 310 17.49 51.62 -0.93
C GLY A 310 15.98 51.74 -0.78
N ASP A 311 15.19 50.90 -1.47
CA ASP A 311 13.72 50.97 -1.48
C ASP A 311 13.02 49.84 -0.69
N GLU A 312 13.78 48.95 -0.03
CA GLU A 312 13.32 47.75 0.70
C GLU A 312 12.86 46.57 -0.18
N TYR A 313 12.83 46.71 -1.51
CA TYR A 313 12.41 45.65 -2.43
C TYR A 313 13.62 45.01 -3.10
N GLY A 314 13.57 43.68 -3.26
CA GLY A 314 14.61 42.94 -3.95
C GLY A 314 14.22 42.49 -5.35
N LEU A 315 12.93 42.38 -5.67
CA LEU A 315 12.49 41.94 -6.99
C LEU A 315 11.07 42.37 -7.28
N ARG A 316 10.86 42.90 -8.49
CA ARG A 316 9.55 43.09 -9.10
C ARG A 316 9.35 42.10 -10.24
N ILE A 317 8.25 41.35 -10.16
CA ILE A 317 7.78 40.39 -11.15
C ILE A 317 6.62 41.01 -11.93
N ASN A 318 6.80 41.25 -13.23
CA ASN A 318 5.77 41.85 -14.07
C ASN A 318 4.77 40.80 -14.57
N SER A 319 3.49 41.14 -14.52
CA SER A 319 2.41 40.32 -15.14
C SER A 319 2.62 40.03 -16.63
N THR A 320 3.39 40.84 -17.35
CA THR A 320 3.69 40.62 -18.77
C THR A 320 4.88 39.69 -19.02
N ASP A 321 5.77 39.53 -18.06
CA ASP A 321 6.97 38.70 -18.20
C ASP A 321 6.64 37.20 -18.15
N PHE A 322 5.44 36.88 -17.65
CA PHE A 322 4.93 35.54 -17.57
C PHE A 322 3.63 35.41 -18.38
N PRO A 323 3.65 34.75 -19.55
CA PRO A 323 2.46 34.51 -20.36
C PRO A 323 1.34 33.79 -19.60
N LEU A 324 1.67 33.08 -18.52
CA LEU A 324 0.70 32.40 -17.64
C LEU A 324 0.02 33.33 -16.62
N PHE A 325 0.51 34.55 -16.38
CA PHE A 325 -0.19 35.57 -15.58
C PHE A 325 -1.26 36.33 -16.39
N THR A 326 -1.51 35.94 -17.65
CA THR A 326 -2.56 36.57 -18.45
C THR A 326 -3.91 36.16 -17.93
N ALA A 327 -4.45 36.92 -16.98
CA ALA A 327 -5.87 36.91 -16.69
C ALA A 327 -6.63 37.23 -17.99
N THR A 328 -7.73 36.52 -18.24
CA THR A 328 -8.61 36.74 -19.40
C THR A 328 -9.04 38.20 -19.51
N ASN A 329 -9.14 38.89 -18.36
CA ASN A 329 -9.39 40.32 -18.27
C ASN A 329 -8.11 41.10 -17.90
N ALA A 330 -7.81 42.16 -18.63
CA ALA A 330 -6.67 43.04 -18.36
C ALA A 330 -6.73 43.73 -16.99
N ALA A 331 -7.95 43.99 -16.47
CA ALA A 331 -8.16 44.63 -15.17
C ALA A 331 -7.77 43.75 -13.97
N ASP A 332 -7.60 42.44 -14.18
CA ASP A 332 -7.22 41.49 -13.14
C ASP A 332 -5.71 41.23 -13.10
N ARG A 333 -4.93 41.87 -13.98
CA ARG A 333 -3.47 41.76 -14.00
C ARG A 333 -2.85 42.67 -12.93
N TYR A 334 -1.80 42.17 -12.29
CA TYR A 334 -1.07 42.87 -11.25
C TYR A 334 0.40 42.45 -11.26
N ASN A 335 1.29 43.34 -10.84
CA ASN A 335 2.70 42.98 -10.63
C ASN A 335 2.90 42.56 -9.16
N ILE A 336 3.94 41.77 -8.91
CA ILE A 336 4.30 41.30 -7.58
C ILE A 336 5.65 41.91 -7.20
N TRP A 337 5.74 42.40 -5.97
CA TRP A 337 6.94 43.00 -5.40
C TRP A 337 7.36 42.17 -4.20
N LEU A 338 8.59 41.68 -4.19
CA LEU A 338 9.21 40.95 -3.09
C LEU A 338 10.09 41.93 -2.31
N GLY A 339 9.90 41.98 -0.99
CA GLY A 339 10.64 42.90 -0.13
C GLY A 339 11.02 42.33 1.22
N TYR A 340 11.99 42.97 1.87
CA TYR A 340 12.49 42.57 3.18
C TYR A 340 12.60 43.78 4.11
N GLU A 341 11.81 43.76 5.19
CA GLU A 341 11.81 44.81 6.19
C GLU A 341 12.90 44.51 7.24
N SER A 342 14.04 45.20 7.11
CA SER A 342 15.21 44.98 7.98
C SER A 342 14.94 45.26 9.47
N ALA A 343 14.07 46.23 9.79
CA ALA A 343 13.75 46.59 11.17
C ALA A 343 12.95 45.49 11.90
N GLY A 344 12.08 44.77 11.18
CA GLY A 344 11.28 43.66 11.70
C GLY A 344 11.88 42.28 11.42
N GLY A 345 12.89 42.21 10.55
CA GLY A 345 13.46 40.95 10.07
C GLY A 345 12.46 40.11 9.26
N LYS A 346 11.47 40.75 8.61
CA LYS A 346 10.36 40.06 7.96
C LYS A 346 10.40 40.18 6.44
N TYR A 347 10.14 39.07 5.77
CA TYR A 347 9.88 39.01 4.34
C TYR A 347 8.43 39.42 4.05
N PHE A 348 8.17 40.12 2.96
CA PHE A 348 6.83 40.51 2.57
C PHE A 348 6.65 40.51 1.05
N MET A 349 5.39 40.48 0.62
CA MET A 349 4.99 40.73 -0.75
C MET A 349 3.97 41.86 -0.83
N GLN A 350 4.02 42.60 -1.93
CA GLN A 350 2.98 43.57 -2.32
C GLN A 350 2.53 43.32 -3.74
N MET A 351 1.25 43.61 -4.01
CA MET A 351 0.67 43.57 -5.34
C MET A 351 0.43 44.99 -5.82
N SER A 352 0.75 45.25 -7.09
CA SER A 352 0.49 46.55 -7.71
C SER A 352 -0.39 46.41 -8.94
N ASN A 353 -1.09 47.48 -9.32
CA ASN A 353 -1.64 47.52 -10.68
C ASN A 353 -0.51 47.47 -11.73
N THR A 354 -0.84 47.17 -12.98
CA THR A 354 0.18 47.00 -14.03
C THR A 354 1.03 48.24 -14.31
N ALA A 355 0.55 49.43 -13.92
CA ALA A 355 1.26 50.71 -14.03
C ALA A 355 2.10 51.07 -12.80
N ASP A 356 2.07 50.24 -11.74
CA ASP A 356 2.73 50.47 -10.46
C ASP A 356 2.38 51.81 -9.78
N THR A 357 1.18 52.33 -10.04
CA THR A 357 0.69 53.58 -9.44
C THR A 357 -0.18 53.36 -8.21
N ILE A 358 -0.58 52.12 -7.95
CA ILE A 358 -1.37 51.71 -6.79
C ILE A 358 -0.74 50.43 -6.24
N MET A 359 -0.26 50.49 -5.01
CA MET A 359 0.38 49.38 -4.30
C MET A 359 -0.54 48.88 -3.18
N SER A 360 -0.51 47.58 -2.90
CA SER A 360 -1.24 47.02 -1.76
C SER A 360 -0.53 47.35 -0.45
N ALA A 361 -1.16 47.09 0.69
CA ALA A 361 -0.47 46.92 1.96
C ALA A 361 0.55 45.76 1.88
N LYS A 362 1.54 45.78 2.78
CA LYS A 362 2.51 44.68 2.94
C LYS A 362 1.80 43.42 3.45
N TYR A 363 1.96 42.31 2.73
CA TYR A 363 1.58 40.97 3.20
C TYR A 363 2.85 40.26 3.66
N TYR A 364 3.01 40.11 4.97
CA TYR A 364 4.20 39.46 5.51
C TYR A 364 4.12 37.94 5.37
N VAL A 365 5.28 37.33 5.14
CA VAL A 365 5.44 35.88 5.10
C VAL A 365 5.49 35.36 6.54
N GLU A 366 4.47 34.60 6.92
CA GLU A 366 4.39 33.94 8.23
C GLU A 366 5.21 32.65 8.24
N PHE A 367 5.11 31.86 7.17
CA PHE A 367 5.90 30.64 6.99
C PHE A 367 6.12 30.30 5.51
N THR A 368 7.16 29.51 5.25
CA THR A 368 7.45 28.92 3.94
C THR A 368 6.74 27.59 3.80
N TRP A 369 6.25 27.28 2.61
CA TRP A 369 5.92 25.92 2.18
C TRP A 369 7.03 25.44 1.27
N GLY A 370 7.92 24.61 1.82
CA GLY A 370 9.14 24.16 1.17
C GLY A 370 10.36 24.98 1.58
N GLY A 371 11.26 25.28 0.63
CA GLY A 371 12.50 26.03 0.91
C GLY A 371 13.69 25.16 1.29
N MET A 372 13.70 23.89 0.87
CA MET A 372 14.75 22.90 1.22
C MET A 372 15.90 22.88 0.20
N GLY A 373 15.84 23.66 -0.86
CA GLY A 373 16.81 23.67 -1.95
C GLY A 373 16.71 22.48 -2.90
N ILE A 374 15.61 21.72 -2.87
CA ILE A 374 15.48 20.46 -3.63
C ILE A 374 14.21 20.36 -4.48
N TYR A 375 13.20 21.20 -4.21
CA TYR A 375 11.95 21.18 -4.95
C TYR A 375 11.41 22.56 -5.22
N LYS A 376 10.64 23.12 -4.29
CA LYS A 376 9.93 24.39 -4.46
C LYS A 376 9.84 25.10 -3.14
N GLU A 377 9.66 26.40 -3.24
CA GLU A 377 9.31 27.24 -2.12
C GLU A 377 8.09 28.10 -2.48
N ARG A 378 7.13 28.14 -1.56
CA ARG A 378 6.00 29.08 -1.58
C ARG A 378 5.94 29.78 -0.24
N TRP A 379 5.17 30.85 -0.17
CA TRP A 379 5.07 31.69 1.01
C TRP A 379 3.63 31.87 1.41
N VAL A 380 3.38 31.83 2.70
CA VAL A 380 2.03 31.95 3.27
C VAL A 380 1.94 33.21 4.09
N THR A 381 0.90 33.98 3.84
CA THR A 381 0.50 35.16 4.65
C THR A 381 -0.79 34.83 5.38
N ARG A 382 -1.15 35.62 6.39
CA ARG A 382 -2.50 35.63 6.96
C ARG A 382 -3.26 36.88 6.56
N ALA A 383 -4.57 36.76 6.42
CA ALA A 383 -5.46 37.87 6.06
C ALA A 383 -6.81 37.77 6.75
N LYS A 384 -7.34 38.93 7.16
CA LYS A 384 -8.67 39.10 7.75
C LYS A 384 -9.77 38.94 6.72
N ALA A 385 -11.01 38.91 7.19
CA ALA A 385 -12.19 38.81 6.33
C ALA A 385 -12.34 39.96 5.31
N ASP A 386 -11.73 41.11 5.58
CA ASP A 386 -11.69 42.28 4.70
C ASP A 386 -10.44 42.32 3.79
N SER A 387 -9.69 41.21 3.72
CA SER A 387 -8.45 41.05 2.95
C SER A 387 -7.23 41.80 3.47
N THR A 388 -7.34 42.53 4.58
CA THR A 388 -6.18 43.19 5.20
C THR A 388 -5.26 42.16 5.86
N TYR A 389 -3.95 42.42 5.83
CA TYR A 389 -2.99 41.63 6.58
C TYR A 389 -3.28 41.72 8.08
N ASP A 390 -3.24 40.58 8.78
CA ASP A 390 -3.37 40.58 10.23
C ASP A 390 -2.00 40.76 10.91
N ALA A 391 -1.79 41.93 11.50
CA ALA A 391 -0.58 42.21 12.25
C ALA A 391 -0.59 41.63 13.67
N ASP A 392 -1.72 41.12 14.16
CA ASP A 392 -1.79 40.52 15.50
C ASP A 392 -1.06 39.17 15.49
N PRO A 393 0.07 39.02 16.20
CA PRO A 393 0.79 37.76 16.27
C PRO A 393 -0.07 36.62 16.82
N ALA A 394 -1.12 36.91 17.60
CA ALA A 394 -2.03 35.93 18.18
C ALA A 394 -3.19 35.51 17.26
N GLY A 395 -3.10 35.71 15.93
CA GLY A 395 -3.78 34.91 14.89
C GLY A 395 -5.31 34.91 14.75
N GLY A 396 -6.08 35.20 15.80
CA GLY A 396 -7.47 34.73 15.95
C GLY A 396 -8.56 35.36 15.05
N ASP A 397 -8.23 36.38 14.24
CA ASP A 397 -9.18 37.07 13.35
C ASP A 397 -8.87 36.84 11.85
N SER A 398 -8.01 35.87 11.51
CA SER A 398 -7.49 35.66 10.15
C SER A 398 -7.43 34.21 9.70
N SER A 399 -7.47 33.98 8.39
CA SER A 399 -7.06 32.69 7.79
C SER A 399 -5.75 32.85 7.05
N TYR A 400 -5.08 31.74 6.78
CA TYR A 400 -3.81 31.71 6.06
C TYR A 400 -4.04 31.50 4.56
N TYR A 401 -3.24 32.15 3.72
CA TYR A 401 -3.35 32.12 2.27
C TYR A 401 -1.97 32.06 1.63
N ILE A 402 -1.83 31.19 0.64
CA ILE A 402 -0.60 31.07 -0.13
C ILE A 402 -0.51 32.25 -1.10
N LEU A 403 0.63 32.93 -1.10
CA LEU A 403 0.93 34.06 -1.97
C LEU A 403 1.07 33.62 -3.45
N PRO A 404 0.81 34.52 -4.41
CA PRO A 404 0.51 34.16 -5.81
C PRO A 404 1.71 33.71 -6.66
N VAL A 405 2.87 33.47 -6.05
CA VAL A 405 4.11 33.11 -6.73
C VAL A 405 4.82 32.00 -5.96
N GLN A 406 5.50 31.12 -6.70
CA GLN A 406 6.38 30.10 -6.16
C GLN A 406 7.77 30.22 -6.79
N TYR A 407 8.77 29.68 -6.10
CA TYR A 407 10.15 29.56 -6.57
C TYR A 407 10.49 28.09 -6.81
N ASP A 408 11.03 27.76 -7.99
CA ASP A 408 11.57 26.43 -8.29
C ASP A 408 13.03 26.36 -7.79
N GLU A 409 13.28 25.44 -6.87
CA GLU A 409 14.62 25.25 -6.29
C GLU A 409 15.50 24.33 -7.14
N LYS A 410 14.90 23.58 -8.08
CA LYS A 410 15.58 22.61 -8.94
C LYS A 410 15.56 23.07 -10.39
N LEU A 411 16.42 24.04 -10.70
CA LEU A 411 16.52 24.65 -12.04
C LEU A 411 17.75 24.20 -12.83
N GLN A 412 17.59 24.19 -14.15
CA GLN A 412 18.72 24.23 -15.07
C GLN A 412 19.31 25.65 -15.10
N ALA A 413 20.61 25.76 -15.31
CA ALA A 413 21.29 27.05 -15.38
C ALA A 413 20.64 27.97 -16.43
N GLY A 414 20.25 29.18 -16.03
CA GLY A 414 19.65 30.20 -16.91
C GLY A 414 18.12 30.15 -17.07
N ALA A 415 17.43 29.21 -16.43
CA ALA A 415 15.96 29.19 -16.41
C ALA A 415 15.39 30.23 -15.41
N GLU A 416 14.22 30.78 -15.70
CA GLU A 416 13.50 31.67 -14.79
C GLU A 416 13.01 30.89 -13.56
N PRO A 417 13.47 31.21 -12.33
CA PRO A 417 13.07 30.50 -11.12
C PRO A 417 11.65 30.75 -10.63
N PHE A 418 11.07 31.92 -10.94
CA PHE A 418 9.77 32.29 -10.41
C PHE A 418 8.64 31.83 -11.33
N HIS A 419 7.55 31.33 -10.74
CA HIS A 419 6.37 30.89 -11.47
C HIS A 419 5.08 31.32 -10.77
N PRO A 420 4.00 31.62 -11.52
CA PRO A 420 2.70 31.86 -10.92
C PRO A 420 2.22 30.64 -10.14
N TYR A 421 1.61 30.87 -8.98
CA TYR A 421 0.97 29.82 -8.20
C TYR A 421 -0.40 30.31 -7.71
N ASN A 422 -1.48 29.70 -8.20
CA ASN A 422 -2.86 30.10 -7.88
C ASN A 422 -3.08 31.62 -7.98
N TYR A 423 -2.38 32.29 -8.89
CA TYR A 423 -2.34 33.74 -9.00
C TYR A 423 -3.71 34.36 -9.29
N THR A 424 -4.63 33.61 -9.88
CA THR A 424 -6.03 34.02 -10.13
C THR A 424 -6.84 34.21 -8.86
N ASN A 425 -6.40 33.62 -7.73
CA ASN A 425 -7.03 33.83 -6.44
C ASN A 425 -6.73 35.24 -5.90
N TRP A 426 -5.69 35.90 -6.40
CA TRP A 426 -5.29 37.23 -6.00
C TRP A 426 -5.60 38.26 -7.11
N GLY A 427 -5.51 39.55 -6.77
CA GLY A 427 -5.70 40.63 -7.74
C GLY A 427 -5.11 41.96 -7.28
N PRO A 428 -5.10 42.97 -8.17
CA PRO A 428 -4.55 44.28 -7.83
C PRO A 428 -5.35 44.96 -6.70
N PRO A 429 -4.69 45.83 -5.92
CA PRO A 429 -5.39 46.74 -5.00
C PRO A 429 -6.22 47.78 -5.77
N THR A 430 -7.27 48.31 -5.13
CA THR A 430 -8.10 49.38 -5.70
C THR A 430 -7.73 50.77 -5.17
N VAL A 431 -7.04 50.83 -4.04
CA VAL A 431 -6.55 52.05 -3.39
C VAL A 431 -5.12 51.83 -2.91
N ASP A 432 -4.30 52.86 -2.97
CA ASP A 432 -2.90 52.78 -2.58
C ASP A 432 -2.77 52.54 -1.06
N GLY A 433 -1.92 51.58 -0.68
CA GLY A 433 -1.81 51.07 0.69
C GLY A 433 -3.01 50.24 1.17
N GLY A 434 -4.02 50.01 0.34
CA GLY A 434 -5.18 49.17 0.65
C GLY A 434 -4.89 47.67 0.50
N PRO A 435 -5.81 46.78 0.88
CA PRO A 435 -5.62 45.36 0.66
C PRO A 435 -5.55 45.04 -0.84
N ALA A 436 -4.74 44.05 -1.19
CA ALA A 436 -4.90 43.36 -2.46
C ALA A 436 -6.26 42.65 -2.47
N ARG A 437 -6.79 42.36 -3.66
CA ARG A 437 -7.96 41.48 -3.74
C ARG A 437 -7.51 40.08 -3.31
N ALA A 438 -7.91 39.66 -2.11
CA ALA A 438 -7.52 38.37 -1.55
C ALA A 438 -8.33 37.19 -2.13
N PRO A 439 -7.86 35.96 -1.92
CA PRO A 439 -8.60 34.76 -2.26
C PRO A 439 -9.96 34.69 -1.58
N ALA A 440 -10.89 33.95 -2.19
CA ALA A 440 -12.10 33.54 -1.51
C ALA A 440 -11.74 32.75 -0.23
N LYS A 441 -12.57 32.82 0.80
CA LYS A 441 -12.29 32.22 2.13
C LYS A 441 -12.06 30.71 2.06
N ASN A 442 -12.73 30.04 1.13
CA ASN A 442 -12.54 28.61 0.85
C ASN A 442 -11.26 28.28 0.07
N LYS A 443 -10.39 29.26 -0.19
CA LYS A 443 -9.03 29.10 -0.74
C LYS A 443 -7.95 29.31 0.32
N SER A 444 -8.34 29.35 1.59
CA SER A 444 -7.41 29.35 2.73
C SER A 444 -6.59 28.07 2.77
N PHE A 445 -5.37 28.20 3.28
CA PHE A 445 -4.50 27.08 3.63
C PHE A 445 -5.16 26.18 4.68
N ASP A 446 -5.85 26.77 5.65
CA ASP A 446 -6.60 26.11 6.71
C ASP A 446 -7.53 25.01 6.17
N LEU A 447 -8.37 25.37 5.20
CA LEU A 447 -9.36 24.48 4.62
C LEU A 447 -8.76 23.45 3.65
N ASN A 448 -7.70 23.80 2.94
CA ASN A 448 -7.22 23.01 1.80
C ASN A 448 -5.93 22.23 2.06
N CYS A 449 -5.18 22.56 3.10
CA CYS A 449 -3.83 22.03 3.32
C CYS A 449 -3.63 21.46 4.72
N ALA A 450 -4.09 22.17 5.77
CA ALA A 450 -3.73 21.87 7.16
C ALA A 450 -3.94 20.40 7.57
N GLY A 451 -5.06 19.77 7.19
CA GLY A 451 -5.36 18.40 7.61
C GLY A 451 -4.34 17.33 7.22
N CYS A 452 -3.75 17.40 6.03
CA CYS A 452 -2.71 16.45 5.61
C CYS A 452 -1.32 16.78 6.16
N HIS A 453 -1.17 17.97 6.75
CA HIS A 453 0.12 18.61 6.98
C HIS A 453 0.39 18.90 8.45
N PHE A 454 -0.64 18.96 9.29
CA PHE A 454 -0.57 19.24 10.71
C PHE A 454 -0.77 17.95 11.51
N THR A 455 -0.10 17.86 12.65
CA THR A 455 -0.32 16.77 13.60
C THR A 455 -1.36 17.18 14.63
N GLY A 456 -2.37 16.33 14.85
CA GLY A 456 -3.47 16.63 15.75
C GLY A 456 -4.48 17.65 15.21
N ASN A 457 -4.59 17.75 13.89
CA ASN A 457 -5.35 18.81 13.23
C ASN A 457 -6.84 18.84 13.60
N THR A 458 -7.34 20.02 13.97
CA THR A 458 -8.77 20.34 13.95
C THR A 458 -9.05 21.50 12.99
N LEU A 459 -10.31 21.67 12.59
CA LEU A 459 -10.72 22.77 11.71
C LEU A 459 -12.09 23.27 12.15
N VAL A 460 -12.20 24.59 12.32
CA VAL A 460 -13.47 25.27 12.63
C VAL A 460 -13.70 26.42 11.65
N ARG A 461 -14.97 26.83 11.51
CA ARG A 461 -15.37 27.99 10.71
C ARG A 461 -16.01 29.04 11.61
N ASP A 462 -15.51 30.26 11.56
CA ASP A 462 -16.00 31.34 12.41
C ASP A 462 -17.25 32.04 11.86
N VAL A 463 -17.75 33.01 12.63
CA VAL A 463 -18.91 33.84 12.28
C VAL A 463 -18.68 34.74 11.07
N ASN A 464 -17.42 35.08 10.79
CA ASN A 464 -17.02 35.84 9.62
C ASN A 464 -16.85 34.94 8.38
N GLY A 465 -16.93 33.62 8.55
CA GLY A 465 -16.73 32.62 7.53
C GLY A 465 -15.28 32.35 7.16
N LEU A 466 -14.34 32.77 8.00
CA LEU A 466 -12.95 32.35 7.95
C LEU A 466 -12.81 30.94 8.53
N TYR A 467 -11.78 30.25 8.09
CA TYR A 467 -11.43 28.91 8.53
C TYR A 467 -10.21 28.99 9.43
N HIS A 468 -10.25 28.28 10.54
CA HIS A 468 -9.19 28.25 11.54
C HIS A 468 -8.79 26.80 11.75
N ALA A 469 -7.66 26.42 11.16
CA ALA A 469 -7.03 25.16 11.50
C ALA A 469 -6.27 25.29 12.81
N ASP A 470 -6.16 24.19 13.53
CA ASP A 470 -5.49 24.08 14.81
C ASP A 470 -4.63 22.81 14.77
N ALA A 471 -3.49 22.83 15.44
CA ALA A 471 -2.54 21.73 15.51
C ALA A 471 -2.13 21.49 16.95
N LEU A 472 -1.40 20.41 17.23
CA LEU A 472 -0.91 20.22 18.60
C LEU A 472 0.04 21.36 19.00
N ASN A 473 -0.13 21.82 20.24
CA ASN A 473 0.80 22.71 20.91
C ASN A 473 2.18 22.05 21.03
N ALA A 474 3.14 22.56 20.25
CA ALA A 474 4.48 22.07 20.16
C ALA A 474 5.23 22.24 21.49
N SER A 475 6.05 21.23 21.82
CA SER A 475 6.97 21.28 22.95
C SER A 475 8.20 22.18 22.71
N SER A 476 8.38 22.68 21.48
CA SER A 476 9.49 23.55 21.08
C SER A 476 9.00 24.97 20.73
N SER A 477 9.88 25.97 20.82
CA SER A 477 9.47 27.38 20.65
C SER A 477 10.19 28.14 19.52
N ALA A 478 11.14 27.55 18.80
CA ALA A 478 11.84 28.18 17.68
C ALA A 478 11.39 27.60 16.32
N GLY A 479 11.42 28.38 15.23
CA GLY A 479 11.17 27.88 13.86
C GLY A 479 9.72 27.54 13.48
N ILE A 480 8.79 27.65 14.42
CA ILE A 480 7.34 27.44 14.24
C ILE A 480 6.56 28.67 14.75
N ILE A 481 5.36 28.87 14.20
CA ILE A 481 4.46 29.98 14.56
C ILE A 481 3.39 29.52 15.56
N ASP A 482 2.75 30.50 16.18
CA ASP A 482 1.44 30.38 16.82
C ASP A 482 0.40 30.50 15.69
N PHE A 483 -0.05 29.37 15.17
CA PHE A 483 -0.92 29.31 13.99
C PHE A 483 -2.35 29.67 14.38
N ASP A 484 -2.86 29.07 15.46
CA ASP A 484 -4.25 29.21 15.91
C ASP A 484 -4.49 30.44 16.81
N GLY A 485 -3.43 31.04 17.33
CA GLY A 485 -3.51 32.26 18.13
C GLY A 485 -3.74 32.06 19.62
N ASP A 486 -3.60 30.83 20.14
CA ASP A 486 -3.87 30.52 21.55
C ASP A 486 -2.74 30.97 22.50
N GLY A 487 -1.62 31.46 21.96
CA GLY A 487 -0.43 31.89 22.68
C GLY A 487 0.62 30.78 22.87
N HIS A 488 0.36 29.59 22.36
CA HIS A 488 1.30 28.50 22.18
C HIS A 488 1.75 28.42 20.73
N LYS A 489 2.73 27.56 20.43
CA LYS A 489 3.26 27.40 19.07
C LYS A 489 2.91 26.02 18.58
N ASP A 490 2.76 25.87 17.28
CA ASP A 490 2.13 24.69 16.70
C ASP A 490 3.09 23.77 15.95
N GLU A 491 2.91 22.46 16.13
CA GLU A 491 3.58 21.46 15.30
C GLU A 491 2.87 21.31 13.95
N MET A 492 3.07 22.32 13.10
CA MET A 492 2.53 22.41 11.74
C MET A 492 3.23 21.48 10.75
N VAL A 493 3.64 20.29 11.15
CA VAL A 493 4.38 19.33 10.31
C VAL A 493 3.76 17.93 10.43
N ILE A 494 4.15 17.03 9.52
CA ILE A 494 3.73 15.63 9.60
C ILE A 494 4.62 14.93 10.64
N GLY A 495 4.21 15.05 11.90
CA GLY A 495 4.88 14.52 13.09
C GLY A 495 4.68 13.03 13.30
N CYS A 496 5.40 12.48 14.28
CA CYS A 496 5.37 11.05 14.63
C CYS A 496 3.93 10.55 14.84
N GLU A 497 3.13 11.32 15.57
CA GLU A 497 1.76 10.97 15.96
C GLU A 497 0.77 11.05 14.79
N GLY A 498 1.15 11.64 13.65
CA GLY A 498 0.38 11.58 12.41
C GLY A 498 0.29 10.16 11.84
N CYS A 499 1.33 9.35 12.05
CA CYS A 499 1.42 7.96 11.59
C CYS A 499 1.20 6.95 12.72
N HIS A 500 1.64 7.26 13.94
CA HIS A 500 1.58 6.37 15.10
C HIS A 500 0.36 6.60 16.01
N GLY A 501 -0.35 7.71 15.80
CA GLY A 501 -1.46 8.16 16.64
C GLY A 501 -1.00 8.90 17.90
N PRO A 502 -1.92 9.46 18.70
CA PRO A 502 -1.59 10.23 19.90
C PRO A 502 -0.82 9.38 20.94
N GLY A 503 0.32 9.88 21.42
CA GLY A 503 1.31 9.13 22.19
C GLY A 503 1.20 9.23 23.72
N SER A 504 0.24 9.98 24.27
CA SER A 504 0.12 10.19 25.72
C SER A 504 0.06 8.91 26.55
N GLU A 505 -0.66 7.87 26.10
CA GLU A 505 -0.73 6.58 26.80
C GLU A 505 0.61 5.83 26.78
N HIS A 506 1.35 5.94 25.67
CA HIS A 506 2.69 5.38 25.54
C HIS A 506 3.68 6.10 26.47
N VAL A 507 3.63 7.43 26.52
CA VAL A 507 4.52 8.26 27.36
C VAL A 507 4.23 8.11 28.85
N GLN A 508 2.96 8.19 29.28
CA GLN A 508 2.59 8.19 30.70
C GLN A 508 2.96 6.90 31.41
N ALA A 509 2.91 5.79 30.68
CA ALA A 509 2.84 4.51 31.32
C ALA A 509 4.19 3.77 31.31
N GLY A 510 5.17 4.20 30.50
CA GLY A 510 6.34 3.38 30.18
C GLY A 510 5.92 1.97 29.71
N LEU A 511 4.68 1.84 29.22
CA LEU A 511 4.04 0.58 28.91
C LEU A 511 4.30 0.20 27.45
N PRO A 512 4.25 -1.11 27.17
CA PRO A 512 4.20 -1.64 25.82
C PRO A 512 3.08 -1.05 24.93
N PRO A 513 3.24 -1.07 23.59
CA PRO A 513 2.91 0.07 22.75
C PRO A 513 1.40 0.27 22.61
N ARG A 514 0.93 1.46 22.98
CA ARG A 514 -0.36 2.02 22.55
C ARG A 514 -0.14 2.97 21.39
N VAL A 515 0.52 2.47 20.34
CA VAL A 515 0.84 3.21 19.12
C VAL A 515 0.68 2.28 17.91
N VAL A 516 0.31 2.86 16.77
CA VAL A 516 0.18 2.13 15.51
C VAL A 516 1.57 1.79 14.98
N LEU A 517 1.81 0.55 14.58
CA LEU A 517 3.10 0.12 14.05
C LEU A 517 2.90 -0.60 12.72
N SER A 518 3.39 0.03 11.66
CA SER A 518 3.32 -0.45 10.27
C SER A 518 3.60 -1.96 10.15
N ARG A 519 4.72 -2.46 10.71
CA ARG A 519 5.13 -3.88 10.62
C ARG A 519 4.06 -4.90 11.04
N TYR A 520 3.14 -4.53 11.92
CA TYR A 520 2.09 -5.42 12.44
C TYR A 520 0.73 -5.20 11.76
N LEU A 521 0.69 -4.40 10.69
CA LEU A 521 -0.48 -4.18 9.85
C LEU A 521 -0.43 -5.06 8.59
N SER A 522 -1.60 -5.35 8.03
CA SER A 522 -1.70 -5.82 6.65
C SER A 522 -1.13 -4.81 5.67
N ALA A 523 -0.73 -5.26 4.49
CA ALA A 523 -0.22 -4.38 3.43
C ALA A 523 -1.23 -3.28 3.05
N GLU A 524 -2.53 -3.61 3.06
CA GLU A 524 -3.62 -2.68 2.77
C GLU A 524 -3.73 -1.56 3.81
N ARG A 525 -3.63 -1.90 5.11
CA ARG A 525 -3.63 -0.91 6.19
C ARG A 525 -2.33 -0.12 6.29
N ASP A 526 -1.20 -0.75 5.98
CA ASP A 526 0.08 -0.06 5.85
C ASP A 526 0.02 1.00 4.75
N ALA A 527 -0.44 0.63 3.56
CA ALA A 527 -0.65 1.58 2.47
C ALA A 527 -1.63 2.69 2.86
N MET A 528 -2.65 2.39 3.67
CA MET A 528 -3.60 3.38 4.18
C MET A 528 -3.00 4.37 5.17
N LEU A 529 -1.94 4.02 5.91
CA LEU A 529 -1.20 5.01 6.73
C LEU A 529 -0.76 6.19 5.86
N CYS A 530 -0.25 5.90 4.66
CA CYS A 530 0.17 6.88 3.67
C CYS A 530 -1.02 7.44 2.88
N GLY A 531 -2.00 6.60 2.54
CA GLY A 531 -3.18 6.92 1.73
C GLY A 531 -4.08 8.00 2.34
N ARG A 532 -4.00 8.22 3.66
CA ARG A 532 -4.65 9.35 4.36
C ARG A 532 -4.21 10.73 3.84
N CYS A 533 -3.02 10.83 3.25
CA CYS A 533 -2.50 12.09 2.68
C CYS A 533 -2.09 11.96 1.21
N HIS A 534 -1.51 10.82 0.82
CA HIS A 534 -1.04 10.53 -0.54
C HIS A 534 -2.15 10.04 -1.47
N THR A 535 -3.30 10.71 -1.39
CA THR A 535 -4.46 10.49 -2.25
C THR A 535 -4.99 11.83 -2.77
N ARG A 536 -5.97 11.77 -3.67
CA ARG A 536 -6.61 12.96 -4.24
C ARG A 536 -8.12 12.79 -4.29
N GLY A 537 -8.83 13.82 -3.84
CA GLY A 537 -10.27 13.75 -3.68
C GLY A 537 -10.82 14.93 -2.90
N ALA A 538 -12.00 14.74 -2.32
CA ALA A 538 -12.65 15.71 -1.45
C ALA A 538 -12.95 15.08 -0.10
N GLY A 539 -12.69 15.82 0.98
CA GLY A 539 -13.15 15.46 2.31
C GLY A 539 -14.68 15.50 2.39
N LYS A 540 -15.24 14.67 3.28
CA LYS A 540 -16.70 14.59 3.50
C LYS A 540 -17.21 15.54 4.58
N ALA A 541 -16.32 16.28 5.23
CA ALA A 541 -16.68 17.23 6.24
C ALA A 541 -17.46 18.41 5.66
N THR A 542 -18.38 18.96 6.45
CA THR A 542 -19.32 20.01 5.99
C THR A 542 -19.34 21.20 6.94
N PHE A 543 -19.68 22.38 6.40
CA PHE A 543 -19.84 23.61 7.18
C PHE A 543 -21.22 24.22 6.97
N THR A 544 -21.93 24.45 8.08
CA THR A 544 -23.29 24.96 8.09
C THR A 544 -23.39 26.28 7.31
N GLY A 545 -24.34 26.34 6.38
CA GLY A 545 -24.58 27.53 5.57
C GLY A 545 -23.63 27.74 4.39
N THR A 546 -22.82 26.74 4.04
CA THR A 546 -21.92 26.79 2.86
C THR A 546 -21.97 25.49 2.05
N THR A 547 -21.33 25.49 0.88
CA THR A 547 -21.03 24.29 0.09
C THR A 547 -19.54 23.91 0.16
N ASP A 548 -18.81 24.56 1.05
CA ASP A 548 -17.37 24.39 1.18
C ASP A 548 -17.08 23.05 1.86
N HIS A 549 -15.98 22.43 1.44
CA HIS A 549 -15.48 21.16 1.95
C HIS A 549 -13.95 21.17 1.86
N PRO A 550 -13.25 20.47 2.77
CA PRO A 550 -11.80 20.40 2.71
C PRO A 550 -11.33 19.58 1.51
N GLU A 551 -10.18 19.94 0.93
CA GLU A 551 -9.51 19.18 -0.13
C GLU A 551 -8.75 17.94 0.41
N TYR A 552 -8.76 17.74 1.72
CA TYR A 552 -8.17 16.60 2.42
C TYR A 552 -9.24 15.73 3.12
N PRO A 553 -8.91 14.46 3.44
CA PRO A 553 -9.84 13.56 4.12
C PRO A 553 -10.28 14.09 5.48
N ALA A 554 -11.59 14.20 5.67
CA ALA A 554 -12.14 14.75 6.89
C ALA A 554 -13.63 14.40 7.05
N ALA A 555 -14.11 14.33 8.29
CA ALA A 555 -15.50 14.06 8.60
C ALA A 555 -16.04 15.00 9.69
N GLY A 556 -17.36 15.14 9.76
CA GLY A 556 -18.05 15.96 10.74
C GLY A 556 -18.78 17.17 10.13
N THR A 557 -19.49 17.91 10.98
CA THR A 557 -20.19 19.15 10.62
C THR A 557 -19.78 20.23 11.60
N ASP A 558 -19.21 21.33 11.11
CA ASP A 558 -18.66 22.48 11.84
C ASP A 558 -17.49 22.18 12.81
N THR A 559 -17.42 20.97 13.36
CA THR A 559 -16.27 20.40 14.04
C THR A 559 -15.75 19.25 13.21
N ILE A 560 -14.52 19.40 12.71
CA ILE A 560 -13.95 18.51 11.71
C ILE A 560 -12.93 17.59 12.36
N SER A 561 -12.99 16.31 12.00
CA SER A 561 -12.08 15.26 12.43
C SER A 561 -11.30 14.70 11.25
N PHE A 562 -10.03 14.43 11.46
CA PHE A 562 -9.15 13.75 10.50
C PHE A 562 -9.17 12.23 10.77
N PRO A 563 -9.07 11.36 9.75
CA PRO A 563 -8.99 9.91 9.96
C PRO A 563 -7.83 9.54 10.88
N ARG A 564 -8.03 8.59 11.80
CA ARG A 564 -6.94 8.06 12.64
C ARG A 564 -6.00 7.16 11.82
N PRO A 565 -4.71 7.03 12.19
CA PRO A 565 -3.85 6.04 11.57
C PRO A 565 -4.36 4.62 11.86
N GLY A 566 -4.15 3.71 10.91
CA GLY A 566 -4.53 2.31 11.04
C GLY A 566 -5.95 1.97 10.57
N ILE A 567 -6.78 2.95 10.17
CA ILE A 567 -8.11 2.67 9.58
C ILE A 567 -8.01 1.86 8.27
N GLY A 568 -9.07 1.14 7.93
CA GLY A 568 -9.20 0.46 6.63
C GLY A 568 -9.64 1.42 5.51
N TYR A 569 -9.44 1.03 4.26
CA TYR A 569 -9.84 1.85 3.10
C TYR A 569 -11.36 2.03 3.01
N GLU A 570 -12.17 1.02 3.32
CA GLU A 570 -13.64 1.12 3.32
C GLU A 570 -14.13 2.16 4.31
N GLU A 571 -13.56 2.18 5.50
CA GLU A 571 -13.88 3.20 6.51
C GLU A 571 -13.44 4.59 6.03
N PHE A 572 -12.24 4.68 5.45
CA PHE A 572 -11.69 5.92 4.92
C PHE A 572 -12.63 6.55 3.87
N VAL A 573 -13.02 5.79 2.84
CA VAL A 573 -13.93 6.30 1.79
C VAL A 573 -15.39 6.32 2.22
N GLY A 574 -15.77 5.57 3.26
CA GLY A 574 -17.10 5.58 3.85
C GLY A 574 -17.34 6.88 4.62
N THR A 575 -16.35 7.30 5.41
CA THR A 575 -16.52 8.34 6.44
C THR A 575 -15.82 9.65 6.10
N TYR A 576 -14.60 9.62 5.57
CA TYR A 576 -13.72 10.80 5.51
C TYR A 576 -13.48 11.34 4.11
N HIS A 577 -13.50 10.48 3.09
CA HIS A 577 -12.96 10.83 1.78
C HIS A 577 -13.84 10.38 0.62
N THR A 578 -13.89 11.20 -0.42
CA THR A 578 -14.41 10.81 -1.73
C THR A 578 -13.28 10.87 -2.73
N ASP A 579 -12.87 9.71 -3.25
CA ASP A 579 -11.84 9.62 -4.30
C ASP A 579 -12.26 10.45 -5.51
N ASN A 580 -11.39 11.37 -5.91
CA ASN A 580 -11.52 12.09 -7.18
C ASN A 580 -10.12 12.27 -7.81
N PRO A 581 -9.41 11.15 -8.07
CA PRO A 581 -8.10 11.22 -8.68
C PRO A 581 -8.22 11.69 -10.13
N GLY A 582 -7.33 12.59 -10.54
CA GLY A 582 -7.17 12.90 -11.94
C GLY A 582 -6.46 11.74 -12.62
N ILE A 583 -7.17 11.03 -13.50
CA ILE A 583 -6.64 9.91 -14.28
C ILE A 583 -6.46 10.27 -15.75
N PHE A 584 -5.56 9.56 -16.41
CA PHE A 584 -5.41 9.53 -17.85
C PHE A 584 -6.37 8.52 -18.49
N ALA A 585 -6.44 8.52 -19.82
CA ALA A 585 -7.41 7.76 -20.61
C ALA A 585 -6.87 6.40 -21.12
N ASP A 586 -5.70 5.98 -20.64
CA ASP A 586 -5.06 4.70 -20.97
C ASP A 586 -5.77 3.51 -20.32
N ASP A 587 -5.33 2.30 -20.66
CA ASP A 587 -5.90 1.03 -20.21
C ASP A 587 -5.57 0.70 -18.74
N VAL A 588 -4.48 1.25 -18.20
CA VAL A 588 -4.09 1.08 -16.78
C VAL A 588 -4.50 2.27 -15.89
N GLY A 589 -4.93 3.39 -16.49
CA GLY A 589 -5.54 4.51 -15.78
C GLY A 589 -4.58 5.27 -14.89
N HIS A 590 -3.41 5.66 -15.38
CA HIS A 590 -2.39 6.36 -14.60
C HIS A 590 -2.85 7.73 -14.06
N SER A 591 -2.27 8.16 -12.96
CA SER A 591 -2.57 9.46 -12.35
C SER A 591 -1.89 10.64 -13.08
N ARG A 592 -2.64 11.74 -13.30
CA ARG A 592 -2.19 12.97 -13.99
C ARG A 592 -1.91 14.19 -13.09
N GLN A 593 -1.95 13.99 -11.78
CA GLN A 593 -1.78 15.06 -10.79
C GLN A 593 -0.91 14.56 -9.62
N HIS A 594 -0.30 15.49 -8.91
CA HIS A 594 0.46 15.24 -7.67
C HIS A 594 -0.35 14.50 -6.60
N HIS A 595 0.36 13.83 -5.66
CA HIS A 595 -0.13 13.12 -4.47
C HIS A 595 -1.20 12.01 -4.73
N GLN A 596 -0.99 11.18 -5.75
CA GLN A 596 -1.89 10.07 -6.10
C GLN A 596 -1.22 8.69 -5.97
N GLN A 597 -0.11 8.61 -5.21
CA GLN A 597 0.67 7.38 -5.07
C GLN A 597 -0.17 6.24 -4.52
N PHE A 598 -1.05 6.50 -3.54
CA PHE A 598 -1.89 5.46 -2.95
C PHE A 598 -2.87 4.85 -3.96
N VAL A 599 -3.60 5.69 -4.70
CA VAL A 599 -4.58 5.21 -5.69
C VAL A 599 -3.92 4.54 -6.89
N ASP A 600 -2.69 4.94 -7.24
CA ASP A 600 -1.89 4.24 -8.24
C ASP A 600 -1.41 2.89 -7.72
N MET A 601 -0.90 2.83 -6.49
CA MET A 601 -0.46 1.58 -5.85
C MET A 601 -1.58 0.55 -5.80
N GLN A 602 -2.82 0.95 -5.50
CA GLN A 602 -3.99 0.07 -5.51
C GLN A 602 -4.25 -0.65 -6.84
N LYS A 603 -3.73 -0.12 -7.95
CA LYS A 603 -3.85 -0.72 -9.30
C LYS A 603 -2.72 -1.69 -9.62
N SER A 604 -1.60 -1.60 -8.89
CA SER A 604 -0.40 -2.38 -9.13
C SER A 604 -0.53 -3.85 -8.70
N LYS A 605 0.33 -4.71 -9.25
CA LYS A 605 0.50 -6.09 -8.79
C LYS A 605 1.20 -6.18 -7.44
N HIS A 606 1.97 -5.17 -7.03
CA HIS A 606 2.56 -5.09 -5.70
C HIS A 606 1.50 -5.04 -4.60
N TYR A 607 0.40 -4.33 -4.86
CA TYR A 607 -0.73 -4.28 -3.92
C TYR A 607 -1.58 -5.56 -3.93
N LYS A 608 -1.64 -6.29 -5.06
CA LYS A 608 -2.44 -7.53 -5.21
C LYS A 608 -1.72 -8.59 -6.05
N ASN A 609 -1.21 -9.63 -5.39
CA ASN A 609 -0.64 -10.83 -6.01
C ASN A 609 -0.75 -12.03 -5.06
N GLN A 610 -0.25 -13.19 -5.50
CA GLN A 610 -0.38 -14.47 -4.77
C GLN A 610 0.82 -14.81 -3.87
N TYR A 611 1.83 -13.95 -3.77
CA TYR A 611 3.10 -14.24 -3.12
C TYR A 611 3.35 -13.31 -1.93
N LEU A 612 3.50 -12.01 -2.20
CA LEU A 612 3.88 -11.00 -1.22
C LEU A 612 3.11 -9.71 -1.50
N LEU A 613 2.20 -9.35 -0.62
CA LEU A 613 1.49 -8.08 -0.65
C LEU A 613 2.40 -6.99 -0.09
N VAL A 614 2.63 -5.95 -0.89
CA VAL A 614 3.61 -4.91 -0.59
C VAL A 614 2.86 -3.63 -0.22
N GLY A 615 3.10 -3.12 0.98
CA GLY A 615 2.70 -1.79 1.42
C GLY A 615 3.70 -0.70 0.99
N CYS A 616 3.56 0.49 1.56
CA CYS A 616 4.47 1.59 1.26
C CYS A 616 5.80 1.43 2.02
N SER A 617 5.72 0.91 3.25
CA SER A 617 6.85 0.78 4.19
C SER A 617 7.94 -0.21 3.74
N GLU A 618 7.66 -1.09 2.79
CA GLU A 618 8.62 -2.03 2.23
C GLU A 618 9.61 -1.34 1.29
N CYS A 619 9.13 -0.35 0.53
CA CYS A 619 9.95 0.42 -0.39
C CYS A 619 10.49 1.72 0.22
N HIS A 620 9.78 2.25 1.22
CA HIS A 620 10.08 3.55 1.83
C HIS A 620 10.63 3.41 3.26
N GLU A 621 11.76 4.07 3.50
CA GLU A 621 12.25 4.31 4.85
C GLU A 621 11.48 5.50 5.46
N LEU A 622 10.82 5.26 6.58
CA LEU A 622 9.87 6.21 7.16
C LEU A 622 10.55 7.27 8.04
N HIS A 623 11.73 6.97 8.56
CA HIS A 623 12.39 7.79 9.58
C HIS A 623 13.76 8.31 9.12
N ASN A 624 14.58 7.49 8.47
CA ASN A 624 15.95 7.89 8.13
C ASN A 624 16.11 8.32 6.66
N ARG A 625 16.52 9.58 6.44
CA ARG A 625 16.79 10.10 5.09
C ARG A 625 18.29 10.12 4.79
N ASP A 626 18.69 9.46 3.70
CA ASP A 626 19.75 9.91 2.80
C ASP A 626 19.06 10.68 1.65
N ILE A 627 19.53 11.88 1.32
CA ILE A 627 18.84 12.90 0.49
C ILE A 627 18.17 12.33 -0.78
N GLY A 628 16.82 12.35 -0.85
CA GLY A 628 16.04 11.82 -1.99
C GLY A 628 14.61 11.44 -1.57
N PRO A 629 13.81 10.77 -2.43
CA PRO A 629 12.64 10.02 -1.95
C PRO A 629 13.15 9.09 -0.84
N SER A 630 12.53 9.11 0.34
CA SER A 630 12.96 8.30 1.49
C SER A 630 12.71 6.82 1.19
N LEU A 631 13.61 6.22 0.41
CA LEU A 631 13.55 4.83 -0.03
C LEU A 631 14.41 3.99 0.92
N SER A 632 13.99 2.76 1.18
CA SER A 632 14.72 1.80 2.02
C SER A 632 16.08 1.40 1.43
N ALA A 633 16.25 1.57 0.11
CA ALA A 633 17.52 1.55 -0.58
C ALA A 633 17.54 2.61 -1.69
N ARG A 634 18.73 3.09 -2.08
CA ARG A 634 18.85 4.06 -3.18
C ARG A 634 18.35 3.45 -4.50
N ASP A 635 17.67 4.27 -5.29
CA ASP A 635 17.18 3.90 -6.63
C ASP A 635 18.24 4.13 -7.73
N ASP A 636 19.51 4.27 -7.35
CA ASP A 636 20.62 4.55 -8.26
C ASP A 636 21.25 3.29 -8.89
N ASN A 637 20.91 2.11 -8.39
CA ASN A 637 21.50 0.83 -8.81
C ASN A 637 20.51 -0.36 -8.81
N ASN A 638 19.20 -0.10 -8.87
CA ASN A 638 18.10 -1.08 -8.86
C ASN A 638 18.03 -2.03 -7.65
N GLN A 639 18.90 -1.93 -6.65
CA GLN A 639 18.93 -2.84 -5.49
C GLN A 639 17.61 -2.91 -4.73
N LEU A 640 16.89 -1.78 -4.65
CA LEU A 640 15.56 -1.73 -4.05
C LEU A 640 14.57 -2.71 -4.70
N CYS A 641 14.61 -2.83 -6.02
CA CYS A 641 13.70 -3.72 -6.76
C CYS A 641 14.22 -5.16 -6.66
N LEU A 642 15.52 -5.34 -6.85
CA LEU A 642 16.15 -6.65 -6.90
C LEU A 642 16.08 -7.42 -5.57
N SER A 643 15.87 -6.75 -4.42
CA SER A 643 15.72 -7.42 -3.13
C SER A 643 14.57 -8.43 -3.07
N CYS A 644 13.55 -8.26 -3.93
CA CYS A 644 12.45 -9.21 -4.07
C CYS A 644 12.42 -9.84 -5.47
N HIS A 645 12.69 -9.06 -6.53
CA HIS A 645 12.54 -9.55 -7.90
C HIS A 645 13.61 -10.56 -8.32
N SER A 646 14.76 -10.63 -7.64
CA SER A 646 15.77 -11.68 -7.88
C SER A 646 15.40 -13.04 -7.25
N LEU A 647 14.36 -13.08 -6.41
CA LEU A 647 13.95 -14.27 -5.65
C LEU A 647 12.76 -15.01 -6.28
N TYR A 648 12.06 -14.38 -7.23
CA TYR A 648 10.89 -14.94 -7.91
C TYR A 648 11.12 -15.06 -9.42
N ASP A 649 10.62 -16.15 -10.02
CA ASP A 649 10.77 -16.44 -11.45
C ASP A 649 9.83 -15.56 -12.29
N PHE A 650 10.37 -14.50 -12.89
CA PHE A 650 9.68 -13.72 -13.95
C PHE A 650 9.93 -14.29 -15.36
N GLY A 651 10.19 -15.59 -15.48
CA GLY A 651 10.61 -16.26 -16.72
C GLY A 651 12.12 -16.48 -16.82
N LEU A 652 12.85 -16.36 -15.70
CA LEU A 652 14.29 -16.58 -15.57
C LEU A 652 14.50 -17.52 -14.38
N GLN A 653 15.15 -18.66 -14.65
CA GLN A 653 15.26 -19.78 -13.71
C GLN A 653 15.77 -19.36 -12.31
N PRO A 654 15.48 -20.10 -11.23
CA PRO A 654 16.00 -19.78 -9.90
C PRO A 654 17.54 -19.76 -9.83
N GLY A 655 18.14 -18.73 -9.19
CA GLY A 655 19.57 -18.69 -8.86
C GLY A 655 20.44 -17.71 -9.67
N TYR A 656 19.86 -16.64 -10.21
CA TYR A 656 20.60 -15.66 -11.00
C TYR A 656 21.45 -14.75 -10.11
N THR A 657 22.66 -14.47 -10.57
CA THR A 657 23.48 -13.36 -10.06
C THR A 657 22.94 -12.04 -10.60
N ILE A 658 23.23 -10.91 -9.93
CA ILE A 658 22.94 -9.54 -10.42
C ILE A 658 23.38 -9.36 -11.89
N GLY A 659 24.49 -10.02 -12.27
CA GLY A 659 24.98 -10.21 -13.65
C GLY A 659 23.93 -10.64 -14.65
N GLN A 660 23.30 -11.76 -14.36
CA GLN A 660 22.41 -12.45 -15.29
C GLN A 660 21.03 -11.80 -15.33
N GLU A 661 20.61 -11.15 -14.25
CA GLU A 661 19.38 -10.35 -14.23
C GLU A 661 19.55 -9.07 -15.04
N ALA A 662 20.76 -8.48 -15.03
CA ALA A 662 21.10 -7.37 -15.90
C ALA A 662 21.04 -7.73 -17.39
N ASP A 663 21.57 -8.90 -17.75
CA ASP A 663 21.48 -9.43 -19.11
C ASP A 663 20.02 -9.71 -19.52
N ALA A 664 19.19 -10.23 -18.60
CA ALA A 664 17.80 -10.52 -18.93
C ALA A 664 16.92 -9.28 -19.06
N VAL A 665 17.14 -8.25 -18.22
CA VAL A 665 16.52 -6.93 -18.40
C VAL A 665 16.99 -6.32 -19.71
N SER A 666 18.28 -6.40 -20.01
CA SER A 666 18.85 -5.96 -21.28
C SER A 666 18.16 -6.63 -22.48
N ASP A 667 17.99 -7.95 -22.42
CA ASP A 667 17.34 -8.75 -23.48
C ASP A 667 15.85 -8.42 -23.59
N HIS A 668 15.13 -8.31 -22.47
CA HIS A 668 13.73 -7.88 -22.44
C HIS A 668 13.56 -6.50 -23.11
N MET A 669 14.47 -5.57 -22.84
CA MET A 669 14.48 -4.24 -23.42
C MET A 669 14.77 -4.24 -24.93
N ILE A 670 15.63 -5.13 -25.42
CA ILE A 670 15.86 -5.30 -26.87
C ILE A 670 14.63 -5.93 -27.53
N GLU A 671 14.10 -7.00 -26.95
CA GLU A 671 13.07 -7.85 -27.56
C GLU A 671 11.69 -7.20 -27.54
N PHE A 672 11.28 -6.63 -26.39
CA PHE A 672 9.93 -6.11 -26.21
C PHE A 672 9.83 -4.60 -26.37
N ALA A 673 10.86 -3.84 -25.98
CA ALA A 673 10.88 -2.38 -26.13
C ALA A 673 11.56 -1.92 -27.43
N GLY A 674 12.06 -2.84 -28.26
CA GLY A 674 12.61 -2.55 -29.59
C GLY A 674 13.86 -1.68 -29.57
N MET A 675 14.61 -1.64 -28.46
CA MET A 675 15.79 -0.79 -28.35
C MET A 675 16.95 -1.36 -29.19
N ALA A 676 17.64 -0.49 -29.93
CA ALA A 676 18.75 -0.85 -30.81
C ALA A 676 19.98 -1.41 -30.07
N SER A 677 20.05 -1.22 -28.75
CA SER A 677 21.10 -1.78 -27.89
C SER A 677 20.52 -2.20 -26.54
N GLY A 678 21.07 -3.29 -26.01
CA GLY A 678 20.83 -3.74 -24.65
C GLY A 678 21.20 -2.70 -23.61
N TYR A 679 20.47 -2.71 -22.50
CA TYR A 679 20.72 -1.82 -21.39
C TYR A 679 21.32 -2.58 -20.21
N ASP A 680 22.41 -2.09 -19.64
CA ASP A 680 23.05 -2.67 -18.46
C ASP A 680 22.57 -1.98 -17.16
N PRO A 681 21.68 -2.61 -16.36
CA PRO A 681 21.22 -2.08 -15.07
C PRO A 681 22.27 -2.03 -13.96
N GLN A 682 23.50 -2.48 -14.23
CA GLN A 682 24.64 -2.28 -13.33
C GLN A 682 25.49 -1.07 -13.74
N ASN A 683 25.24 -0.46 -14.90
CA ASN A 683 26.07 0.62 -15.41
C ASN A 683 25.73 1.96 -14.75
N LEU A 684 26.46 2.27 -13.66
CA LEU A 684 26.42 3.56 -12.96
C LEU A 684 26.90 4.77 -13.81
N SER A 685 27.44 4.56 -15.02
CA SER A 685 28.20 5.57 -15.78
C SER A 685 27.62 5.97 -17.15
N GLY A 686 26.52 5.38 -17.60
CA GLY A 686 26.14 5.41 -19.01
C GLY A 686 24.88 6.23 -19.35
N PHE A 687 24.89 7.55 -19.09
CA PHE A 687 24.23 8.66 -19.82
C PHE A 687 24.19 9.87 -18.86
N ALA A 688 24.63 11.02 -19.34
CA ALA A 688 25.07 12.20 -18.59
C ALA A 688 24.38 12.47 -17.22
N SER A 689 25.22 12.73 -16.22
CA SER A 689 24.90 13.24 -14.87
C SER A 689 24.16 14.59 -14.83
N GLU A 690 23.73 15.12 -15.97
CA GLU A 690 23.00 16.38 -16.11
C GLU A 690 21.52 16.19 -16.50
N THR A 691 21.05 14.96 -16.73
CA THR A 691 19.61 14.71 -16.84
C THR A 691 19.05 14.37 -15.46
N ALA A 692 18.10 15.17 -14.99
CA ALA A 692 17.55 15.12 -13.63
C ALA A 692 16.82 13.80 -13.23
N ASP A 693 16.87 12.76 -14.09
CA ASP A 693 15.96 11.61 -14.12
C ASP A 693 16.69 10.25 -14.26
N GLY A 694 18.00 10.17 -13.98
CA GLY A 694 18.65 8.88 -13.69
C GLY A 694 19.00 7.97 -14.88
N GLY A 695 19.00 8.49 -16.12
CA GLY A 695 19.42 7.75 -17.30
C GLY A 695 18.43 6.66 -17.75
N PRO A 696 18.56 6.15 -18.99
CA PRO A 696 17.85 4.95 -19.42
C PRO A 696 18.20 3.80 -18.48
N GLY A 697 17.20 2.94 -18.19
CA GLY A 697 17.30 1.57 -17.69
C GLY A 697 17.41 1.30 -16.17
N LYS A 698 17.24 2.30 -15.33
CA LYS A 698 16.71 2.04 -13.98
C LYS A 698 15.32 1.40 -14.08
N CYS A 699 15.02 0.42 -13.24
CA CYS A 699 13.68 -0.18 -13.17
C CYS A 699 12.62 0.90 -12.92
N SER A 700 12.88 1.84 -12.01
CA SER A 700 11.98 2.97 -11.72
C SER A 700 11.80 3.93 -12.90
N SER A 701 12.78 4.08 -13.79
CA SER A 701 12.65 4.92 -14.99
C SER A 701 11.62 4.37 -15.99
N CYS A 702 11.39 3.05 -16.00
CA CYS A 702 10.45 2.38 -16.90
C CYS A 702 9.14 2.03 -16.20
N HIS A 703 9.21 1.48 -14.99
CA HIS A 703 8.06 0.98 -14.21
C HIS A 703 7.44 2.03 -13.29
N MET A 704 8.12 3.15 -13.01
CA MET A 704 7.55 4.28 -12.27
C MET A 704 7.66 5.57 -13.10
N PRO A 705 7.12 5.56 -14.33
CA PRO A 705 7.32 6.68 -15.25
C PRO A 705 6.74 7.95 -14.65
N LYS A 706 7.35 9.08 -15.01
CA LYS A 706 6.83 10.39 -14.61
C LYS A 706 5.63 10.73 -15.48
N THR A 707 4.44 10.64 -14.92
CA THR A 707 3.18 10.81 -15.66
C THR A 707 2.53 12.16 -15.42
N ALA A 708 2.89 12.86 -14.34
CA ALA A 708 2.35 14.17 -14.02
C ALA A 708 3.45 15.19 -13.74
N ALA A 709 3.11 16.46 -13.93
CA ALA A 709 3.98 17.57 -13.60
C ALA A 709 3.29 18.47 -12.56
N SER A 710 3.97 18.70 -11.44
CA SER A 710 3.57 19.64 -10.39
C SER A 710 3.75 21.11 -10.82
N GLN A 711 4.32 21.33 -12.02
CA GLN A 711 4.37 22.60 -12.75
C GLN A 711 4.39 22.33 -14.26
N SER A 712 4.12 23.35 -15.06
CA SER A 712 4.48 23.34 -16.48
C SER A 712 6.00 23.47 -16.61
N ARG A 713 6.76 22.36 -16.55
CA ARG A 713 8.19 22.36 -16.92
C ARG A 713 8.28 22.52 -18.44
N TRP A 714 8.04 23.72 -18.97
CA TRP A 714 8.44 24.02 -20.34
C TRP A 714 9.96 24.05 -20.38
N ILE A 715 10.59 22.93 -20.74
CA ILE A 715 12.00 22.91 -21.07
C ILE A 715 12.09 23.52 -22.45
N HIS A 716 12.40 24.81 -22.51
CA HIS A 716 12.72 25.48 -23.75
C HIS A 716 14.14 25.11 -24.17
N GLU A 717 14.28 24.04 -24.94
CA GLU A 717 15.58 23.65 -25.52
C GLU A 717 15.93 24.47 -26.77
N THR A 718 14.94 25.12 -27.41
CA THR A 718 15.21 26.04 -28.51
C THR A 718 14.67 27.42 -28.19
N VAL A 719 15.54 28.42 -28.20
CA VAL A 719 15.15 29.82 -28.40
C VAL A 719 15.16 30.09 -29.92
N ASN A 720 14.14 30.78 -30.43
CA ASN A 720 14.14 31.25 -31.81
C ASN A 720 15.24 32.32 -32.01
N SER A 721 15.43 32.73 -33.25
CA SER A 721 16.42 33.75 -33.63
C SER A 721 16.20 35.13 -33.00
N GLN A 722 15.11 35.34 -32.25
CA GLN A 722 14.81 36.54 -31.48
C GLN A 722 15.06 36.36 -29.97
N GLY A 723 15.64 35.23 -29.54
CA GLY A 723 15.85 34.92 -28.12
C GLY A 723 14.57 34.54 -27.38
N GLN A 724 13.46 34.31 -28.09
CA GLN A 724 12.20 33.89 -27.50
C GLN A 724 12.07 32.37 -27.51
N PRO A 725 11.42 31.77 -26.53
CA PRO A 725 11.32 30.32 -26.46
C PRO A 725 10.50 29.72 -27.60
N ALA A 726 11.03 28.70 -28.28
CA ALA A 726 10.43 27.96 -29.38
C ALA A 726 10.38 26.47 -29.06
N GLY A 727 9.18 25.91 -28.88
CA GLY A 727 8.95 24.48 -28.62
C GLY A 727 9.45 24.04 -27.24
N GLY A 728 8.59 24.06 -26.23
CA GLY A 728 8.97 23.57 -24.89
C GLY A 728 8.64 22.09 -24.72
N ARG A 729 9.58 21.28 -24.23
CA ARG A 729 9.34 19.91 -23.74
C ARG A 729 8.71 19.95 -22.35
N ILE A 730 7.57 19.31 -22.10
CA ILE A 730 7.04 19.10 -20.74
C ILE A 730 7.61 17.79 -20.19
N ARG A 731 8.54 17.85 -19.23
CA ARG A 731 8.93 16.68 -18.43
C ARG A 731 8.11 16.61 -17.15
N GLY A 732 7.50 15.45 -16.89
CA GLY A 732 6.87 15.17 -15.60
C GLY A 732 7.90 15.19 -14.46
N ASP A 733 7.44 15.43 -13.24
CA ASP A 733 8.24 15.35 -12.01
C ASP A 733 7.58 14.50 -10.92
N VAL A 734 6.40 13.94 -11.20
CA VAL A 734 5.65 13.03 -10.33
C VAL A 734 5.67 11.63 -10.94
N ALA A 735 6.25 10.68 -10.21
CA ALA A 735 6.31 9.27 -10.60
C ALA A 735 4.97 8.56 -10.34
N SER A 736 4.51 7.78 -11.32
CA SER A 736 3.38 6.88 -11.13
C SER A 736 3.77 5.67 -10.28
N HIS A 737 2.82 5.17 -9.49
CA HIS A 737 2.99 3.99 -8.62
C HIS A 737 2.15 2.80 -9.09
N VAL A 738 1.88 2.73 -10.40
CA VAL A 738 1.18 1.59 -11.01
C VAL A 738 2.13 0.41 -11.27
N PHE A 739 3.44 0.69 -11.37
CA PHE A 739 4.53 -0.29 -11.53
C PHE A 739 4.57 -1.05 -12.86
N ASP A 740 4.11 -0.40 -13.92
CA ASP A 740 4.05 -0.89 -15.30
C ASP A 740 4.82 0.00 -16.27
N VAL A 741 5.08 -0.54 -17.46
CA VAL A 741 5.81 0.16 -18.51
C VAL A 741 4.81 0.89 -19.40
N VAL A 742 4.91 2.22 -19.44
CA VAL A 742 4.14 3.05 -20.39
C VAL A 742 4.88 3.08 -21.73
N THR A 743 4.32 2.41 -22.74
CA THR A 743 4.86 2.46 -24.10
C THR A 743 4.82 3.90 -24.65
N PRO A 744 5.65 4.24 -25.65
CA PRO A 744 5.57 5.56 -26.27
C PRO A 744 4.19 5.88 -26.88
N ALA A 745 3.45 4.87 -27.35
CA ALA A 745 2.09 5.03 -27.88
C ALA A 745 1.08 5.35 -26.77
N GLU A 746 1.12 4.64 -25.64
CA GLU A 746 0.29 4.94 -24.47
C GLU A 746 0.63 6.32 -23.90
N SER A 747 1.92 6.68 -23.86
CA SER A 747 2.34 8.02 -23.43
C SER A 747 1.71 9.15 -24.26
N GLN A 748 1.33 8.90 -25.52
CA GLN A 748 0.56 9.85 -26.33
C GLN A 748 -0.89 9.99 -25.83
N ALA A 749 -1.54 8.88 -25.49
CA ALA A 749 -2.90 8.86 -24.99
C ALA A 749 -3.02 9.60 -23.65
N LEU A 750 -1.98 9.55 -22.80
CA LEU A 750 -1.91 10.35 -21.57
C LEU A 750 -2.07 11.86 -21.86
N TYR A 751 -1.38 12.41 -22.87
CA TYR A 751 -1.36 13.86 -23.11
C TYR A 751 -2.47 14.41 -23.99
N ASN A 752 -3.19 13.59 -24.75
CA ASN A 752 -4.23 14.02 -25.69
C ASN A 752 -5.49 14.67 -25.05
N SER A 753 -5.50 14.96 -23.74
CA SER A 753 -6.65 15.61 -23.09
C SER A 753 -6.66 17.14 -23.16
N VAL A 754 -5.54 17.85 -23.40
CA VAL A 754 -5.56 19.31 -23.71
C VAL A 754 -4.27 19.77 -24.42
N THR A 755 -4.39 20.27 -25.64
CA THR A 755 -3.38 21.00 -26.47
C THR A 755 -2.26 20.19 -27.19
N THR A 756 -1.82 20.78 -28.30
CA THR A 756 -1.14 20.20 -29.49
C THR A 756 0.31 19.74 -29.32
N ASN A 757 0.77 19.34 -28.13
CA ASN A 757 2.17 18.99 -27.90
C ASN A 757 2.38 17.46 -27.76
N ARG A 758 2.92 16.83 -28.81
CA ARG A 758 3.21 15.38 -28.90
C ARG A 758 4.51 15.03 -28.15
N GLN A 759 4.49 14.99 -26.82
CA GLN A 759 5.71 14.78 -26.02
C GLN A 759 5.56 13.64 -25.02
N LEU A 760 6.66 12.91 -24.81
CA LEU A 760 6.78 11.82 -23.84
C LEU A 760 7.21 12.41 -22.49
N ALA A 761 6.47 12.11 -21.42
CA ALA A 761 6.81 12.58 -20.07
C ALA A 761 7.72 11.63 -19.29
N ASN A 762 7.94 10.42 -19.83
CA ASN A 762 8.74 9.36 -19.22
C ASN A 762 10.19 9.33 -19.76
N SER A 763 10.96 8.33 -19.32
CA SER A 763 12.38 8.14 -19.67
C SER A 763 12.62 7.95 -21.18
N CYS A 764 11.63 7.53 -21.95
CA CYS A 764 11.72 7.42 -23.41
C CYS A 764 12.02 8.77 -24.09
N SER A 765 11.65 9.89 -23.46
CA SER A 765 11.94 11.24 -23.95
C SER A 765 13.44 11.60 -24.05
N ALA A 766 14.31 10.80 -23.41
CA ALA A 766 15.76 10.96 -23.50
C ALA A 766 16.31 10.58 -24.88
N CYS A 767 15.66 9.63 -25.56
CA CYS A 767 16.08 9.12 -26.87
C CYS A 767 15.09 9.50 -27.99
N HIS A 768 13.81 9.68 -27.68
CA HIS A 768 12.77 10.02 -28.64
C HIS A 768 12.31 11.47 -28.50
N ASN A 769 12.43 12.25 -29.58
CA ASN A 769 12.04 13.67 -29.61
C ASN A 769 10.58 13.88 -30.07
N SER A 770 9.96 12.87 -30.66
CA SER A 770 8.59 12.84 -31.16
C SER A 770 8.12 11.39 -31.25
N ILE A 771 6.82 11.16 -31.10
CA ILE A 771 6.17 9.84 -31.35
C ILE A 771 6.32 9.36 -32.80
N THR A 772 6.68 10.25 -33.73
CA THR A 772 6.89 9.93 -35.14
C THR A 772 8.33 9.52 -35.46
N ASP A 773 9.26 9.74 -34.53
CA ASP A 773 10.69 9.68 -34.86
C ASP A 773 11.29 8.26 -34.81
N ASP A 774 10.58 7.19 -34.41
CA ASP A 774 11.15 5.83 -34.50
C ASP A 774 10.18 4.62 -34.27
N LEU A 775 8.88 4.72 -34.58
CA LEU A 775 7.93 3.60 -34.26
C LEU A 775 7.06 3.12 -35.43
N ASP A 776 7.49 3.33 -36.67
CA ASP A 776 6.85 2.73 -37.86
C ASP A 776 7.18 1.22 -38.03
N TYR A 777 7.89 0.58 -37.08
CA TYR A 777 8.05 -0.86 -37.07
C TYR A 777 6.85 -1.52 -36.40
N ALA A 778 5.78 -1.66 -37.18
CA ALA A 778 4.74 -2.64 -36.93
C ALA A 778 5.35 -4.04 -36.76
N TYR A 779 5.14 -4.63 -35.59
CA TYR A 779 5.22 -6.07 -35.38
C TYR A 779 3.83 -6.61 -35.05
#